data_AF-A0A2N9M191-F1
#
_entry.id   AF-A0A2N9M191-F1
#
_cell.length_a   1.000
_cell.length_b   1.000
_cell.length_c   1.000
_cell.angle_alpha   90.00
_cell.angle_beta   90.00
_cell.angle_gamma   90.00
#
_symmetry.space_group_name_H-M   'P 1'
#
loop_
_entity.id
_entity.type
_entity.pdbx_description
1 polymer ?
#
loop_
_entity_poly.entity_id
_entity_poly.type
_entity_poly.pdbx_seq_one_letter_code
_entity_poly.pdbx_strand_id
1 'polypeptide(L)'
;MVGFSAFVSVGSMVDVGWGDLIYHLGNDPRTKSIVIYMESIGNARSFISAAREVALNKPIIVIKPGRSAAAAKAAASHTGSLTGSDEVLEAAFRRSGVLRVNNIADLFYMAEVLSKQPSPKGPRLTIVTNAGGPGVLATDALIMGGGELAELTDATMAEYNAVLPATWSHNNPVDIIGDASPERYAKALEIAAKDPNSDGMLVILTPQAMTDPTRIAEQLKPLAKQEGKPGGVDVAAGEEILNRANIPTFPYPDTAARAFNYMWRYSYNLRGLYETPDMPEESAGWAPDRKLVAEIIGRARGESRSILTEFESKQLLAAYGIPTAQTIIATDAAAAVKAANQIGYPIVLKLYSETITHKTDVGGVQLNLGTAEAVERAFNAIQASVAEKVGAQHFQGVTVQPMIKLKDAYELIIGSSLDPQFGPVLLFGTGGQLVEVFKDRSLGLPPLNTTLARRMMEQTKIYKALKGVRGRKPVDLQALELKGVRGRKPVDLQALEVLMVRFSALVAEQRWIKEIDINPLLASPDGLIALDARVVVHGPEVTLDQVPKTAIRAYPTRYVASWTTKDGNPVTIRPIRPEDEPAMVKFHETLSERSVYLRYFHFMNLEQRVTHERLTRICFIDYDREMALVAEGRNPASGEPEILGVGRMSKIHGTNDAEVAVLISDKFQGRGLGKELLARLLIVGADEKLTRLTADILPDNRDVMRICEKLGFSLKHSLEDEVVRAEFQL
;
A
#
# COMPACT_ATOMS: atom_id res chain seq x y z
N MET A 1 -11.79 -19.22 24.97
CA MET A 1 -11.77 -18.04 25.89
C MET A 1 -10.43 -17.38 25.73
N VAL A 2 -10.41 -16.09 25.42
CA VAL A 2 -9.15 -15.34 25.17
C VAL A 2 -8.58 -14.86 26.51
N GLY A 3 -7.29 -15.16 26.76
CA GLY A 3 -6.55 -14.63 27.90
C GLY A 3 -5.88 -13.28 27.56
N PHE A 4 -5.93 -12.32 28.47
CA PHE A 4 -5.31 -11.01 28.31
C PHE A 4 -3.92 -10.98 28.97
N SER A 5 -2.91 -10.47 28.25
CA SER A 5 -1.59 -10.14 28.82
C SER A 5 -1.57 -8.75 29.47
N ALA A 6 -2.39 -7.84 28.95
CA ALA A 6 -2.69 -6.53 29.51
C ALA A 6 -4.13 -6.12 29.11
N PHE A 7 -4.73 -5.21 29.88
CA PHE A 7 -5.99 -4.54 29.54
C PHE A 7 -5.82 -3.05 29.85
N VAL A 8 -6.09 -2.17 28.88
CA VAL A 8 -5.83 -0.73 28.97
C VAL A 8 -7.07 0.03 28.52
N SER A 9 -7.56 0.95 29.36
CA SER A 9 -8.59 1.92 29.00
C SER A 9 -7.95 3.28 28.79
N VAL A 10 -7.99 3.81 27.56
CA VAL A 10 -7.38 5.09 27.20
C VAL A 10 -8.23 6.32 27.55
N GLY A 11 -9.53 6.12 27.82
CA GLY A 11 -10.47 7.22 28.06
C GLY A 11 -10.41 8.27 26.95
N SER A 12 -10.20 9.53 27.32
CA SER A 12 -10.07 10.65 26.40
C SER A 12 -8.74 10.73 25.62
N MET A 13 -7.78 9.85 25.89
CA MET A 13 -6.50 9.72 25.15
C MET A 13 -5.74 11.07 25.00
N VAL A 14 -5.57 11.78 26.13
CA VAL A 14 -5.04 13.16 26.18
C VAL A 14 -3.51 13.24 25.98
N ASP A 15 -2.79 12.16 26.31
CA ASP A 15 -1.34 12.08 26.28
C ASP A 15 -0.89 10.79 25.58
N VAL A 16 -0.81 9.67 26.31
CA VAL A 16 -0.55 8.33 25.75
C VAL A 16 -1.60 7.95 24.70
N GLY A 17 -1.16 7.69 23.47
CA GLY A 17 -2.02 7.36 22.34
C GLY A 17 -1.95 5.89 21.90
N TRP A 18 -2.72 5.55 20.86
CA TRP A 18 -2.71 4.21 20.27
C TRP A 18 -1.33 3.79 19.76
N GLY A 19 -0.54 4.71 19.19
CA GLY A 19 0.79 4.38 18.67
C GLY A 19 1.75 3.92 19.77
N ASP A 20 1.72 4.59 20.93
CA ASP A 20 2.57 4.29 22.08
C ASP A 20 2.20 2.95 22.71
N LEU A 21 0.90 2.67 22.84
CA LEU A 21 0.40 1.37 23.29
C LEU A 21 0.74 0.24 22.30
N ILE A 22 0.67 0.50 20.99
CA ILE A 22 1.06 -0.48 19.97
C ILE A 22 2.57 -0.75 20.03
N TYR A 23 3.43 0.25 20.22
CA TYR A 23 4.87 0.02 20.41
C TYR A 23 5.18 -0.74 21.71
N HIS A 24 4.55 -0.38 22.83
CA HIS A 24 4.75 -1.05 24.11
C HIS A 24 4.33 -2.54 24.06
N LEU A 25 3.10 -2.81 23.61
CA LEU A 25 2.57 -4.17 23.45
C LEU A 25 3.22 -4.93 22.27
N GLY A 26 3.75 -4.21 21.29
CA GLY A 26 4.58 -4.73 20.21
C GLY A 26 5.88 -5.37 20.73
N ASN A 27 6.47 -4.77 21.77
CA ASN A 27 7.71 -5.26 22.36
C ASN A 27 7.52 -6.27 23.51
N ASP A 28 6.37 -6.32 24.21
CA ASP A 28 6.14 -7.31 25.28
C ASP A 28 6.11 -8.76 24.73
N PRO A 29 7.06 -9.65 25.10
CA PRO A 29 7.09 -11.02 24.58
C PRO A 29 5.88 -11.88 24.98
N ARG A 30 5.12 -11.47 26.00
CA ARG A 30 3.89 -12.14 26.48
C ARG A 30 2.68 -11.83 25.58
N THR A 31 2.64 -10.65 24.96
CA THR A 31 1.55 -10.27 24.05
C THR A 31 1.74 -10.92 22.68
N LYS A 32 0.71 -11.59 22.17
CA LYS A 32 0.71 -12.28 20.86
C LYS A 32 -0.14 -11.60 19.79
N SER A 33 -1.21 -10.92 20.20
CA SER A 33 -2.05 -10.06 19.35
C SER A 33 -2.49 -8.83 20.15
N ILE A 34 -2.80 -7.74 19.44
CA ILE A 34 -3.26 -6.47 20.02
C ILE A 34 -4.71 -6.26 19.59
N VAL A 35 -5.61 -6.06 20.55
CA VAL A 35 -7.05 -5.97 20.34
C VAL A 35 -7.53 -4.58 20.74
N ILE A 36 -8.21 -3.87 19.83
CA ILE A 36 -8.53 -2.45 19.98
C ILE A 36 -10.02 -2.18 19.70
N TYR A 37 -10.70 -1.56 20.64
CA TYR A 37 -11.96 -0.85 20.41
C TYR A 37 -11.64 0.64 20.15
N MET A 38 -11.82 1.11 18.91
CA MET A 38 -11.40 2.44 18.50
C MET A 38 -12.61 3.34 18.19
N GLU A 39 -12.89 4.35 19.01
CA GLU A 39 -13.86 5.40 18.63
C GLU A 39 -13.24 6.43 17.67
N SER A 40 -12.03 6.89 17.99
CA SER A 40 -11.21 7.81 17.18
C SER A 40 -9.77 7.34 17.10
N ILE A 41 -9.07 7.68 16.01
CA ILE A 41 -7.67 7.29 15.77
C ILE A 41 -6.65 8.24 16.42
N GLY A 42 -7.07 9.46 16.81
CA GLY A 42 -6.17 10.47 17.36
C GLY A 42 -5.04 10.83 16.38
N ASN A 43 -3.79 10.65 16.80
CA ASN A 43 -2.61 10.88 15.95
C ASN A 43 -2.45 9.75 14.90
N ALA A 44 -3.09 9.92 13.75
CA ALA A 44 -3.06 8.97 12.64
C ALA A 44 -1.64 8.63 12.14
N ARG A 45 -0.68 9.57 12.20
CA ARG A 45 0.71 9.32 11.81
C ARG A 45 1.38 8.35 12.79
N SER A 46 1.25 8.61 14.10
CA SER A 46 1.77 7.71 15.15
C SER A 46 1.12 6.32 15.08
N PHE A 47 -0.21 6.25 14.87
CA PHE A 47 -0.92 4.98 14.72
C PHE A 47 -0.42 4.17 13.51
N ILE A 48 -0.34 4.77 12.31
CA ILE A 48 0.09 4.03 11.10
C ILE A 48 1.54 3.57 11.23
N SER A 49 2.41 4.41 11.78
CA SER A 49 3.82 4.10 12.06
C SER A 49 3.94 2.85 12.95
N ALA A 50 3.31 2.89 14.13
CA ALA A 50 3.35 1.79 15.10
C ALA A 50 2.68 0.52 14.57
N ALA A 51 1.52 0.66 13.94
CA ALA A 51 0.78 -0.47 13.41
C ALA A 51 1.55 -1.20 12.31
N ARG A 52 2.18 -0.46 11.38
CA ARG A 52 3.01 -1.05 10.31
C ARG A 52 4.16 -1.86 10.90
N GLU A 53 4.91 -1.30 11.84
CA GLU A 53 6.07 -1.99 12.43
C GLU A 53 5.69 -3.29 13.18
N VAL A 54 4.58 -3.26 13.93
CA VAL A 54 4.16 -4.37 14.79
C VAL A 54 3.35 -5.44 14.03
N ALA A 55 2.55 -5.07 13.02
CA ALA A 55 1.65 -5.99 12.31
C ALA A 55 2.34 -7.19 11.63
N LEU A 56 3.62 -7.06 11.25
CA LEU A 56 4.40 -8.19 10.71
C LEU A 56 4.67 -9.29 11.75
N ASN A 57 4.73 -8.93 13.05
CA ASN A 57 5.09 -9.83 14.15
C ASN A 57 3.89 -10.21 15.02
N LYS A 58 2.90 -9.32 15.17
CA LYS A 58 1.73 -9.50 16.03
C LYS A 58 0.48 -8.91 15.36
N PRO A 59 -0.60 -9.69 15.16
CA PRO A 59 -1.83 -9.16 14.58
C PRO A 59 -2.43 -8.03 15.42
N ILE A 60 -2.80 -6.93 14.75
CA ILE A 60 -3.53 -5.81 15.33
C ILE A 60 -4.96 -5.87 14.81
N ILE A 61 -5.92 -6.02 15.71
CA ILE A 61 -7.33 -6.29 15.41
C ILE A 61 -8.19 -5.15 15.95
N VAL A 62 -8.83 -4.40 15.05
CA VAL A 62 -9.62 -3.21 15.39
C VAL A 62 -11.11 -3.45 15.13
N ILE A 63 -11.95 -3.17 16.13
CA ILE A 63 -13.36 -2.84 15.91
C ILE A 63 -13.53 -1.32 15.93
N LYS A 64 -14.22 -0.79 14.91
CA LYS A 64 -14.45 0.65 14.72
C LYS A 64 -15.95 0.92 14.50
N PRO A 65 -16.69 1.39 15.54
CA PRO A 65 -18.06 1.89 15.39
C PRO A 65 -18.10 3.20 14.56
N GLY A 66 -19.30 3.59 14.13
CA GLY A 66 -19.53 4.82 13.39
C GLY A 66 -19.47 4.70 11.85
N ARG A 67 -19.70 3.51 11.29
CA ARG A 67 -19.48 3.21 9.86
C ARG A 67 -20.43 3.90 8.88
N SER A 68 -21.70 4.08 9.23
CA SER A 68 -22.68 4.81 8.41
C SER A 68 -22.66 6.30 8.76
N ALA A 69 -23.05 7.19 7.84
CA ALA A 69 -23.09 8.63 8.11
C ALA A 69 -23.92 9.00 9.36
N ALA A 70 -25.00 8.26 9.63
CA ALA A 70 -25.79 8.41 10.85
C ALA A 70 -25.03 7.98 12.12
N ALA A 71 -24.34 6.84 12.08
CA ALA A 71 -23.54 6.35 13.21
C ALA A 71 -22.28 7.19 13.43
N ALA A 72 -21.65 7.70 12.36
CA ALA A 72 -20.54 8.66 12.42
C ALA A 72 -20.97 9.94 13.11
N LYS A 73 -22.13 10.50 12.74
CA LYS A 73 -22.71 11.70 13.38
C LYS A 73 -23.00 11.47 14.86
N ALA A 74 -23.56 10.31 15.23
CA ALA A 74 -23.80 9.95 16.63
C ALA A 74 -22.48 9.84 17.43
N ALA A 75 -21.45 9.19 16.87
CA ALA A 75 -20.14 9.08 17.51
C ALA A 75 -19.44 10.46 17.65
N ALA A 76 -19.52 11.32 16.63
CA ALA A 76 -18.98 12.68 16.69
C ALA A 76 -19.64 13.52 17.81
N SER A 77 -20.95 13.36 18.04
CA SER A 77 -21.64 14.00 19.17
C SER A 77 -21.27 13.40 20.54
N HIS A 78 -20.74 12.18 20.59
CA HIS A 78 -20.24 11.54 21.82
C HIS A 78 -18.81 11.99 22.16
N THR A 79 -17.92 12.00 21.18
CA THR A 79 -16.48 12.25 21.38
C THR A 79 -16.05 13.70 21.21
N GLY A 80 -16.87 14.53 20.54
CA GLY A 80 -16.49 15.89 20.13
C GLY A 80 -15.38 15.95 19.07
N SER A 81 -14.92 14.80 18.55
CA SER A 81 -13.75 14.71 17.67
C SER A 81 -14.11 14.84 16.19
N LEU A 82 -13.28 15.52 15.41
CA LEU A 82 -13.43 15.63 13.95
C LEU A 82 -13.27 14.25 13.28
N THR A 83 -14.34 13.76 12.64
CA THR A 83 -14.39 12.44 11.98
C THR A 83 -13.94 12.51 10.53
N GLY A 84 -12.90 11.76 10.17
CA GLY A 84 -12.54 11.47 8.78
C GLY A 84 -13.48 10.43 8.13
N SER A 85 -13.20 10.06 6.88
CA SER A 85 -14.00 9.10 6.11
C SER A 85 -13.73 7.65 6.50
N ASP A 86 -14.79 6.83 6.65
CA ASP A 86 -14.65 5.38 6.94
C ASP A 86 -13.94 4.62 5.81
N GLU A 87 -14.10 5.05 4.55
CA GLU A 87 -13.38 4.50 3.39
C GLU A 87 -11.87 4.81 3.45
N VAL A 88 -11.49 5.97 4.00
CA VAL A 88 -10.09 6.38 4.17
C VAL A 88 -9.46 5.67 5.36
N LEU A 89 -10.18 5.52 6.47
CA LEU A 89 -9.75 4.75 7.62
C LEU A 89 -9.57 3.26 7.28
N GLU A 90 -10.46 2.69 6.45
CA GLU A 90 -10.30 1.35 5.89
C GLU A 90 -9.04 1.24 4.99
N ALA A 91 -8.78 2.25 4.15
CA ALA A 91 -7.55 2.31 3.36
C ALA A 91 -6.29 2.44 4.24
N ALA A 92 -6.36 3.18 5.35
CA ALA A 92 -5.29 3.32 6.33
C ALA A 92 -4.98 1.98 7.02
N PHE A 93 -6.01 1.24 7.47
CA PHE A 93 -5.83 -0.09 8.06
C PHE A 93 -5.19 -1.07 7.07
N ARG A 94 -5.63 -1.10 5.81
CA ARG A 94 -4.95 -1.87 4.74
C ARG A 94 -3.49 -1.45 4.54
N ARG A 95 -3.17 -0.16 4.66
CA ARG A 95 -1.83 0.41 4.45
C ARG A 95 -0.86 0.13 5.61
N SER A 96 -1.37 -0.12 6.83
CA SER A 96 -0.60 -0.43 8.04
C SER A 96 -0.67 -1.88 8.52
N GLY A 97 -1.40 -2.77 7.82
CA GLY A 97 -1.49 -4.19 8.18
C GLY A 97 -2.47 -4.49 9.31
N VAL A 98 -3.41 -3.60 9.58
CA VAL A 98 -4.43 -3.76 10.63
C VAL A 98 -5.61 -4.57 10.11
N LEU A 99 -6.02 -5.60 10.86
CA LEU A 99 -7.24 -6.34 10.59
C LEU A 99 -8.44 -5.61 11.21
N ARG A 100 -9.36 -5.12 10.37
CA ARG A 100 -10.64 -4.60 10.83
C ARG A 100 -11.70 -5.71 10.93
N VAL A 101 -12.42 -5.75 12.04
CA VAL A 101 -13.60 -6.62 12.25
C VAL A 101 -14.88 -5.79 12.44
N ASN A 102 -16.02 -6.43 12.17
CA ASN A 102 -17.32 -5.73 12.10
C ASN A 102 -18.22 -5.90 13.34
N ASN A 103 -17.94 -6.88 14.20
CA ASN A 103 -18.67 -7.10 15.45
C ASN A 103 -17.70 -7.54 16.57
N ILE A 104 -18.17 -7.51 17.82
CA ILE A 104 -17.34 -7.77 19.00
C ILE A 104 -17.01 -9.26 19.21
N ALA A 105 -17.77 -10.19 18.62
CA ALA A 105 -17.45 -11.61 18.67
C ALA A 105 -16.30 -11.94 17.70
N ASP A 106 -16.38 -11.44 16.46
CA ASP A 106 -15.30 -11.51 15.46
C ASP A 106 -13.96 -10.99 16.01
N LEU A 107 -13.98 -9.97 16.88
CA LEU A 107 -12.80 -9.41 17.55
C LEU A 107 -12.05 -10.47 18.38
N PHE A 108 -12.77 -11.24 19.20
CA PHE A 108 -12.18 -12.29 20.02
C PHE A 108 -11.92 -13.56 19.23
N TYR A 109 -12.78 -13.92 18.28
CA TYR A 109 -12.55 -15.04 17.37
C TYR A 109 -11.26 -14.86 16.56
N MET A 110 -11.01 -13.67 15.99
CA MET A 110 -9.76 -13.43 15.26
C MET A 110 -8.54 -13.39 16.17
N ALA A 111 -8.66 -12.89 17.41
CA ALA A 111 -7.57 -12.95 18.39
C ALA A 111 -7.21 -14.40 18.77
N GLU A 112 -8.22 -15.26 18.97
CA GLU A 112 -8.05 -16.68 19.26
C GLU A 112 -7.48 -17.44 18.06
N VAL A 113 -8.09 -17.30 16.88
CA VAL A 113 -7.71 -17.99 15.64
C VAL A 113 -6.29 -17.64 15.17
N LEU A 114 -5.92 -16.35 15.12
CA LEU A 114 -4.58 -15.92 14.68
C LEU A 114 -3.47 -16.24 15.69
N SER A 115 -3.82 -16.65 16.92
CA SER A 115 -2.86 -17.19 17.90
C SER A 115 -2.68 -18.72 17.82
N LYS A 116 -3.55 -19.40 17.06
CA LYS A 116 -3.71 -20.87 17.04
C LYS A 116 -3.46 -21.52 15.68
N GLN A 117 -3.62 -20.79 14.58
CA GLN A 117 -3.59 -21.33 13.21
C GLN A 117 -2.66 -20.54 12.29
N PRO A 118 -2.04 -21.19 11.29
CA PRO A 118 -1.29 -20.49 10.25
C PRO A 118 -2.22 -19.62 9.40
N SER A 119 -1.66 -18.54 8.82
CA SER A 119 -2.36 -17.70 7.86
C SER A 119 -2.61 -18.46 6.54
N PRO A 120 -3.83 -18.42 5.96
CA PRO A 120 -4.13 -19.03 4.67
C PRO A 120 -3.23 -18.51 3.56
N LYS A 121 -2.87 -19.41 2.64
CA LYS A 121 -1.98 -19.13 1.49
C LYS A 121 -2.73 -18.36 0.38
N GLY A 122 -4.03 -18.61 0.24
CA GLY A 122 -4.97 -17.94 -0.68
C GLY A 122 -6.43 -18.00 -0.17
N PRO A 123 -7.43 -17.72 -1.04
CA PRO A 123 -8.84 -17.58 -0.66
C PRO A 123 -9.66 -18.89 -0.69
N ARG A 124 -9.07 -20.04 -1.05
CA ARG A 124 -9.81 -21.27 -1.38
C ARG A 124 -10.06 -22.14 -0.14
N LEU A 125 -11.32 -22.47 0.14
CA LEU A 125 -11.75 -23.26 1.29
C LEU A 125 -12.31 -24.64 0.87
N THR A 126 -11.84 -25.72 1.48
CA THR A 126 -12.49 -27.05 1.39
C THR A 126 -13.44 -27.23 2.56
N ILE A 127 -14.75 -27.33 2.33
CA ILE A 127 -15.75 -27.51 3.38
C ILE A 127 -16.14 -28.99 3.45
N VAL A 128 -16.07 -29.60 4.63
CA VAL A 128 -16.49 -30.99 4.89
C VAL A 128 -17.59 -30.98 5.96
N THR A 129 -18.75 -31.57 5.66
CA THR A 129 -19.96 -31.47 6.50
C THR A 129 -20.71 -32.81 6.56
N ASN A 130 -21.44 -33.10 7.63
CA ASN A 130 -22.48 -34.16 7.62
C ASN A 130 -23.89 -33.62 7.35
N ALA A 131 -24.03 -32.34 6.99
CA ALA A 131 -25.29 -31.72 6.64
C ALA A 131 -25.12 -30.58 5.63
N GLY A 132 -25.77 -30.70 4.48
CA GLY A 132 -25.71 -29.72 3.39
C GLY A 132 -26.21 -28.32 3.77
N GLY A 133 -27.26 -28.18 4.58
CA GLY A 133 -27.81 -26.86 4.98
C GLY A 133 -26.77 -25.94 5.64
N PRO A 134 -26.09 -26.39 6.72
CA PRO A 134 -24.92 -25.73 7.28
C PRO A 134 -23.77 -25.49 6.28
N GLY A 135 -23.55 -26.40 5.33
CA GLY A 135 -22.59 -26.23 4.24
C GLY A 135 -22.94 -25.09 3.28
N VAL A 136 -24.22 -24.91 2.96
CA VAL A 136 -24.72 -23.78 2.16
C VAL A 136 -24.52 -22.47 2.92
N LEU A 137 -24.88 -22.40 4.21
CA LEU A 137 -24.65 -21.20 5.04
C LEU A 137 -23.16 -20.82 5.15
N ALA A 138 -22.27 -21.81 5.25
CA ALA A 138 -20.83 -21.58 5.18
C ALA A 138 -20.40 -21.05 3.80
N THR A 139 -20.99 -21.57 2.72
CA THR A 139 -20.69 -21.19 1.33
C THR A 139 -21.13 -19.76 1.05
N ASP A 140 -22.36 -19.37 1.42
CA ASP A 140 -22.84 -17.99 1.27
C ASP A 140 -21.92 -17.01 2.02
N ALA A 141 -21.59 -17.31 3.27
CA ALA A 141 -20.69 -16.48 4.08
C ALA A 141 -19.24 -16.43 3.54
N LEU A 142 -18.77 -17.51 2.90
CA LEU A 142 -17.48 -17.58 2.22
C LEU A 142 -17.46 -16.66 0.99
N ILE A 143 -18.37 -16.89 0.04
CA ILE A 143 -18.42 -16.16 -1.23
C ILE A 143 -18.74 -14.67 -1.01
N MET A 144 -19.69 -14.34 -0.12
CA MET A 144 -20.02 -12.93 0.20
C MET A 144 -18.90 -12.17 0.91
N GLY A 145 -18.01 -12.86 1.63
CA GLY A 145 -16.82 -12.24 2.23
C GLY A 145 -15.62 -12.10 1.27
N GLY A 146 -15.72 -12.70 0.09
CA GLY A 146 -14.74 -12.66 -1.01
C GLY A 146 -13.86 -13.89 -1.14
N GLY A 147 -14.07 -14.94 -0.35
CA GLY A 147 -13.39 -16.22 -0.48
C GLY A 147 -14.00 -17.10 -1.56
N GLU A 148 -13.36 -18.24 -1.83
CA GLU A 148 -13.70 -19.16 -2.93
C GLU A 148 -13.79 -20.60 -2.40
N LEU A 149 -14.65 -21.44 -2.98
CA LEU A 149 -14.59 -22.88 -2.72
C LEU A 149 -13.40 -23.47 -3.49
N ALA A 150 -12.62 -24.34 -2.84
CA ALA A 150 -11.56 -25.08 -3.51
C ALA A 150 -12.12 -26.04 -4.58
N GLU A 151 -11.63 -25.93 -5.81
CA GLU A 151 -11.86 -26.91 -6.88
C GLU A 151 -11.01 -28.15 -6.61
N LEU A 152 -11.63 -29.20 -6.07
CA LEU A 152 -10.94 -30.45 -5.69
C LEU A 152 -10.36 -31.16 -6.92
N THR A 153 -9.16 -31.73 -6.80
CA THR A 153 -8.53 -32.42 -7.94
C THR A 153 -9.25 -33.73 -8.28
N ASP A 154 -9.14 -34.19 -9.53
CA ASP A 154 -9.67 -35.50 -9.98
C ASP A 154 -9.20 -36.67 -9.11
N ALA A 155 -7.97 -36.59 -8.58
CA ALA A 155 -7.42 -37.60 -7.67
C ALA A 155 -8.12 -37.57 -6.30
N THR A 156 -8.30 -36.37 -5.73
CA THR A 156 -9.04 -36.14 -4.48
C THR A 156 -10.49 -36.63 -4.61
N MET A 157 -11.13 -36.33 -5.75
CA MET A 157 -12.48 -36.78 -6.07
C MET A 157 -12.55 -38.32 -6.21
N ALA A 158 -11.53 -38.95 -6.79
CA ALA A 158 -11.45 -40.41 -6.87
C ALA A 158 -11.27 -41.06 -5.49
N GLU A 159 -10.44 -40.50 -4.59
CA GLU A 159 -10.30 -40.98 -3.22
C GLU A 159 -11.60 -40.85 -2.42
N TYR A 160 -12.32 -39.73 -2.53
CA TYR A 160 -13.65 -39.59 -1.92
C TYR A 160 -14.64 -40.63 -2.44
N ASN A 161 -14.69 -40.85 -3.76
CA ASN A 161 -15.58 -41.83 -4.39
C ASN A 161 -15.29 -43.28 -4.00
N ALA A 162 -14.07 -43.60 -3.56
CA ALA A 162 -13.72 -44.93 -3.06
C ALA A 162 -14.07 -45.15 -1.57
N VAL A 163 -14.38 -44.09 -0.82
CA VAL A 163 -14.47 -44.11 0.65
C VAL A 163 -15.83 -43.65 1.20
N LEU A 164 -16.50 -42.72 0.52
CA LEU A 164 -17.80 -42.17 0.94
C LEU A 164 -18.98 -42.98 0.38
N PRO A 165 -20.16 -42.93 1.01
CA PRO A 165 -21.38 -43.50 0.42
C PRO A 165 -21.69 -42.87 -0.94
N ALA A 166 -22.18 -43.65 -1.91
CA ALA A 166 -22.44 -43.16 -3.28
C ALA A 166 -23.40 -41.95 -3.36
N THR A 167 -24.16 -41.68 -2.30
CA THR A 167 -25.08 -40.55 -2.12
C THR A 167 -24.42 -39.27 -1.61
N TRP A 168 -23.09 -39.23 -1.42
CA TRP A 168 -22.35 -38.02 -1.01
C TRP A 168 -22.47 -36.90 -2.06
N SER A 169 -22.05 -35.67 -1.74
CA SER A 169 -22.31 -34.49 -2.58
C SER A 169 -21.67 -34.50 -3.98
N HIS A 170 -20.63 -35.30 -4.22
CA HIS A 170 -19.79 -35.27 -5.43
C HIS A 170 -19.24 -33.86 -5.77
N ASN A 171 -19.06 -33.01 -4.76
CA ASN A 171 -18.59 -31.63 -4.91
C ASN A 171 -18.03 -31.08 -3.59
N ASN A 172 -17.49 -29.86 -3.60
CA ASN A 172 -17.25 -29.03 -2.42
C ASN A 172 -18.44 -28.05 -2.24
N PRO A 173 -19.12 -27.96 -1.06
CA PRO A 173 -18.91 -28.71 0.17
C PRO A 173 -19.07 -30.23 0.03
N VAL A 174 -18.15 -30.96 0.66
CA VAL A 174 -18.11 -32.42 0.77
C VAL A 174 -19.12 -32.82 1.85
N ASP A 175 -20.36 -33.14 1.45
CA ASP A 175 -21.37 -33.69 2.36
C ASP A 175 -21.15 -35.20 2.51
N ILE A 176 -20.65 -35.61 3.68
CA ILE A 176 -20.35 -36.99 4.04
C ILE A 176 -21.55 -37.74 4.66
N ILE A 177 -22.75 -37.13 4.61
CA ILE A 177 -24.05 -37.64 5.09
C ILE A 177 -24.17 -37.71 6.63
N GLY A 178 -25.38 -37.43 7.13
CA GLY A 178 -25.68 -37.23 8.56
C GLY A 178 -25.29 -38.36 9.51
N ASP A 179 -25.29 -39.59 9.03
CA ASP A 179 -24.89 -40.80 9.76
C ASP A 179 -23.36 -41.02 9.83
N ALA A 180 -22.56 -40.02 9.46
CA ALA A 180 -21.11 -40.09 9.44
C ALA A 180 -20.50 -40.52 10.79
N SER A 181 -19.94 -41.73 10.82
CA SER A 181 -19.12 -42.20 11.94
C SER A 181 -17.82 -41.41 12.04
N PRO A 182 -17.13 -41.46 13.19
CA PRO A 182 -15.81 -40.85 13.35
C PRO A 182 -14.82 -41.26 12.26
N GLU A 183 -14.81 -42.53 11.87
CA GLU A 183 -13.93 -43.08 10.85
C GLU A 183 -14.25 -42.57 9.44
N ARG A 184 -15.51 -42.17 9.18
CA ARG A 184 -15.90 -41.49 7.93
C ARG A 184 -15.36 -40.06 7.91
N TYR A 185 -15.49 -39.33 9.03
CA TYR A 185 -14.87 -38.02 9.21
C TYR A 185 -13.35 -38.06 9.05
N ALA A 186 -12.66 -38.94 9.80
CA ALA A 186 -11.20 -39.02 9.80
C ALA A 186 -10.63 -39.22 8.39
N LYS A 187 -11.19 -40.16 7.61
CA LYS A 187 -10.76 -40.38 6.23
C LYS A 187 -11.10 -39.22 5.30
N ALA A 188 -12.31 -38.65 5.40
CA ALA A 188 -12.71 -37.53 4.55
C ALA A 188 -11.80 -36.30 4.75
N LEU A 189 -11.33 -36.10 5.98
CA LEU A 189 -10.44 -34.99 6.34
C LEU A 189 -8.97 -35.28 6.02
N GLU A 190 -8.54 -36.55 6.08
CA GLU A 190 -7.23 -36.97 5.58
C GLU A 190 -7.11 -36.77 4.06
N ILE A 191 -8.20 -36.98 3.31
CA ILE A 191 -8.28 -36.68 1.87
C ILE A 191 -8.25 -35.16 1.64
N ALA A 192 -9.10 -34.39 2.35
CA ALA A 192 -9.15 -32.93 2.24
C ALA A 192 -7.79 -32.26 2.52
N ALA A 193 -7.05 -32.73 3.53
CA ALA A 193 -5.77 -32.16 3.94
C ALA A 193 -4.61 -32.42 2.95
N LYS A 194 -4.80 -33.30 1.96
CA LYS A 194 -3.83 -33.59 0.89
C LYS A 194 -4.10 -32.81 -0.40
N ASP A 195 -5.28 -32.20 -0.55
CA ASP A 195 -5.68 -31.54 -1.79
C ASP A 195 -4.90 -30.22 -2.01
N PRO A 196 -4.10 -30.10 -3.09
CA PRO A 196 -3.24 -28.94 -3.33
C PRO A 196 -4.01 -27.67 -3.73
N ASN A 197 -5.32 -27.77 -3.99
CA ASN A 197 -6.17 -26.62 -4.30
C ASN A 197 -6.85 -26.02 -3.06
N SER A 198 -6.66 -26.61 -1.88
CA SER A 198 -7.13 -26.05 -0.61
C SER A 198 -6.12 -25.07 -0.01
N ASP A 199 -6.54 -23.82 0.24
CA ASP A 199 -5.80 -22.88 1.10
C ASP A 199 -6.22 -23.01 2.58
N GLY A 200 -7.14 -23.93 2.87
CA GLY A 200 -7.53 -24.36 4.20
C GLY A 200 -8.86 -25.12 4.20
N MET A 201 -9.07 -25.93 5.23
CA MET A 201 -10.30 -26.70 5.42
C MET A 201 -11.38 -25.93 6.21
N LEU A 202 -12.60 -26.47 6.31
CA LEU A 202 -13.60 -26.15 7.32
C LEU A 202 -14.41 -27.41 7.62
N VAL A 203 -14.38 -27.88 8.86
CA VAL A 203 -15.17 -29.04 9.28
C VAL A 203 -16.46 -28.56 9.94
N ILE A 204 -17.59 -29.13 9.52
CA ILE A 204 -18.91 -28.83 10.06
C ILE A 204 -19.51 -30.13 10.59
N LEU A 205 -19.89 -30.11 11.87
CA LEU A 205 -20.47 -31.25 12.56
C LEU A 205 -21.83 -30.82 13.11
N THR A 206 -22.90 -31.35 12.52
CA THR A 206 -24.23 -31.32 13.13
C THR A 206 -24.42 -32.54 14.01
N PRO A 207 -24.74 -32.38 15.31
CA PRO A 207 -25.01 -33.51 16.19
C PRO A 207 -26.30 -34.21 15.75
N GLN A 208 -26.20 -35.51 15.51
CA GLN A 208 -27.34 -36.36 15.15
C GLN A 208 -27.31 -37.60 16.06
N ALA A 209 -28.42 -38.33 16.16
CA ALA A 209 -28.55 -39.46 17.08
C ALA A 209 -27.53 -40.61 16.86
N MET A 210 -26.82 -40.60 15.72
CA MET A 210 -25.82 -41.60 15.33
C MET A 210 -24.37 -41.09 15.37
N THR A 211 -24.12 -39.81 15.66
CA THR A 211 -22.76 -39.24 15.69
C THR A 211 -22.13 -39.33 17.08
N ASP A 212 -20.83 -39.61 17.16
CA ASP A 212 -20.00 -39.51 18.39
C ASP A 212 -18.94 -38.40 18.23
N PRO A 213 -19.24 -37.16 18.69
CA PRO A 213 -18.40 -36.02 18.34
C PRO A 213 -17.16 -35.83 19.22
N THR A 214 -17.09 -36.42 20.41
CA THR A 214 -15.83 -36.47 21.17
C THR A 214 -14.85 -37.44 20.52
N ARG A 215 -15.32 -38.57 19.98
CA ARG A 215 -14.46 -39.48 19.21
C ARG A 215 -14.03 -38.89 17.86
N ILE A 216 -14.85 -38.05 17.23
CA ILE A 216 -14.43 -37.22 16.10
C ILE A 216 -13.34 -36.23 16.56
N ALA A 217 -13.54 -35.48 17.65
CA ALA A 217 -12.56 -34.53 18.18
C ALA A 217 -11.21 -35.18 18.56
N GLU A 218 -11.21 -36.40 19.11
CA GLU A 218 -10.00 -37.20 19.33
C GLU A 218 -9.30 -37.57 18.02
N GLN A 219 -10.03 -38.03 17.00
CA GLN A 219 -9.48 -38.40 15.70
C GLN A 219 -8.99 -37.19 14.87
N LEU A 220 -9.34 -35.96 15.25
CA LEU A 220 -8.82 -34.73 14.66
C LEU A 220 -7.43 -34.33 15.20
N LYS A 221 -6.99 -34.84 16.37
CA LYS A 221 -5.70 -34.50 16.98
C LYS A 221 -4.46 -34.77 16.10
N PRO A 222 -4.36 -35.87 15.32
CA PRO A 222 -3.21 -36.10 14.45
C PRO A 222 -3.09 -35.04 13.34
N LEU A 223 -4.23 -34.62 12.77
CA LEU A 223 -4.31 -33.59 11.73
C LEU A 223 -3.88 -32.20 12.27
N ALA A 224 -3.93 -31.97 13.59
CA ALA A 224 -3.33 -30.78 14.21
C ALA A 224 -1.81 -30.68 13.99
N LYS A 225 -1.13 -31.79 13.68
CA LYS A 225 0.31 -31.82 13.32
C LYS A 225 0.55 -31.76 11.80
N GLN A 226 -0.50 -31.66 10.99
CA GLN A 226 -0.46 -31.45 9.53
C GLN A 226 -1.57 -30.43 9.11
N GLU A 227 -1.34 -29.14 9.37
CA GLU A 227 -2.16 -27.98 8.93
C GLU A 227 -3.72 -27.99 9.18
N GLY A 228 -4.27 -28.85 10.07
CA GLY A 228 -5.34 -28.52 11.04
C GLY A 228 -6.86 -28.59 10.68
N LYS A 229 -7.70 -28.15 11.66
CA LYS A 229 -9.16 -27.78 11.66
C LYS A 229 -10.21 -28.75 12.32
N PRO A 230 -11.39 -28.26 12.86
CA PRO A 230 -12.06 -28.84 14.07
C PRO A 230 -13.61 -29.12 14.06
N GLY A 231 -14.15 -29.97 14.97
CA GLY A 231 -15.62 -30.03 15.30
C GLY A 231 -16.06 -30.97 16.47
N GLY A 232 -17.24 -30.72 17.10
CA GLY A 232 -17.81 -31.47 18.26
C GLY A 232 -19.37 -31.49 18.32
N VAL A 233 -19.99 -31.82 19.47
CA VAL A 233 -21.42 -32.21 19.65
C VAL A 233 -21.70 -33.47 20.50
N ASP A 234 -20.92 -33.93 21.46
CA ASP A 234 -20.21 -33.25 22.56
C ASP A 234 -19.15 -32.20 22.15
N VAL A 235 -19.45 -30.93 22.43
CA VAL A 235 -18.53 -29.80 22.26
C VAL A 235 -17.90 -29.39 23.58
N ALA A 236 -18.50 -29.69 24.73
CA ALA A 236 -17.89 -29.26 25.97
C ALA A 236 -16.53 -29.95 26.13
N ALA A 237 -16.46 -31.27 25.89
CA ALA A 237 -15.19 -31.96 25.75
C ALA A 237 -14.60 -31.83 24.35
N GLY A 238 -15.40 -31.86 23.27
CA GLY A 238 -14.88 -31.77 21.89
C GLY A 238 -14.15 -30.47 21.58
N GLU A 239 -14.76 -29.30 21.85
CA GLU A 239 -14.10 -27.99 21.77
C GLU A 239 -12.90 -27.94 22.71
N GLU A 240 -12.98 -28.49 23.91
CA GLU A 240 -11.83 -28.46 24.82
C GLU A 240 -10.66 -29.30 24.24
N ILE A 241 -10.92 -30.50 23.76
CA ILE A 241 -9.96 -31.38 23.07
C ILE A 241 -9.30 -30.64 21.89
N LEU A 242 -10.11 -29.97 21.07
CA LEU A 242 -9.66 -29.27 19.87
C LEU A 242 -8.90 -27.99 20.19
N ASN A 243 -9.39 -27.19 21.13
CA ASN A 243 -8.72 -25.96 21.56
C ASN A 243 -7.41 -26.25 22.31
N ARG A 244 -7.31 -27.37 23.05
CA ARG A 244 -6.05 -27.89 23.60
C ARG A 244 -5.09 -28.39 22.51
N ALA A 245 -5.61 -28.82 21.36
CA ALA A 245 -4.84 -29.13 20.15
C ALA A 245 -4.61 -27.91 19.23
N ASN A 246 -4.82 -26.68 19.72
CA ASN A 246 -4.71 -25.40 18.99
C ASN A 246 -5.65 -25.28 17.77
N ILE A 247 -6.79 -25.97 17.78
CA ILE A 247 -7.75 -25.94 16.68
C ILE A 247 -9.00 -25.14 17.07
N PRO A 248 -9.26 -23.97 16.46
CA PRO A 248 -10.27 -23.01 16.94
C PRO A 248 -11.69 -23.37 16.49
N THR A 249 -12.60 -23.52 17.45
CA THR A 249 -14.00 -23.87 17.25
C THR A 249 -14.92 -22.64 17.19
N PHE A 250 -16.07 -22.79 16.53
CA PHE A 250 -17.06 -21.73 16.36
C PHE A 250 -18.48 -22.32 16.55
N PRO A 251 -19.43 -21.56 17.14
CA PRO A 251 -20.80 -22.04 17.34
C PRO A 251 -21.62 -22.11 16.04
N TYR A 252 -21.20 -21.41 14.98
CA TYR A 252 -21.94 -21.32 13.72
C TYR A 252 -21.00 -21.39 12.48
N PRO A 253 -21.44 -22.05 11.38
CA PRO A 253 -20.59 -22.31 10.22
C PRO A 253 -20.31 -21.06 9.37
N ASP A 254 -21.26 -20.11 9.29
CA ASP A 254 -21.06 -18.79 8.67
C ASP A 254 -19.94 -18.01 9.36
N THR A 255 -19.80 -18.19 10.68
CA THR A 255 -18.86 -17.47 11.53
C THR A 255 -17.46 -18.04 11.38
N ALA A 256 -17.32 -19.35 11.19
CA ALA A 256 -16.06 -19.97 10.80
C ALA A 256 -15.62 -19.55 9.37
N ALA A 257 -16.54 -19.52 8.40
CA ALA A 257 -16.28 -19.04 7.05
C ALA A 257 -15.89 -17.54 7.03
N ARG A 258 -16.58 -16.71 7.82
CA ARG A 258 -16.26 -15.29 8.00
C ARG A 258 -14.90 -15.08 8.67
N ALA A 259 -14.53 -15.91 9.65
CA ALA A 259 -13.20 -15.89 10.26
C ALA A 259 -12.10 -16.22 9.23
N PHE A 260 -12.28 -17.28 8.42
CA PHE A 260 -11.37 -17.58 7.31
C PHE A 260 -11.24 -16.41 6.31
N ASN A 261 -12.36 -15.74 5.98
CA ASN A 261 -12.35 -14.55 5.13
C ASN A 261 -11.54 -13.39 5.71
N TYR A 262 -11.60 -13.14 7.02
CA TYR A 262 -10.70 -12.19 7.67
C TYR A 262 -9.23 -12.67 7.60
N MET A 263 -8.96 -13.96 7.85
CA MET A 263 -7.60 -14.51 7.84
C MET A 263 -6.91 -14.38 6.48
N TRP A 264 -7.55 -14.84 5.39
CA TRP A 264 -6.90 -14.80 4.07
C TRP A 264 -6.74 -13.36 3.57
N ARG A 265 -7.71 -12.47 3.84
CA ARG A 265 -7.60 -11.03 3.49
C ARG A 265 -6.50 -10.33 4.28
N TYR A 266 -6.36 -10.65 5.57
CA TYR A 266 -5.25 -10.19 6.40
C TYR A 266 -3.90 -10.68 5.85
N SER A 267 -3.78 -11.99 5.61
CA SER A 267 -2.61 -12.65 5.00
C SER A 267 -2.21 -12.04 3.65
N TYR A 268 -3.18 -11.79 2.78
CA TYR A 268 -2.97 -11.22 1.45
C TYR A 268 -2.55 -9.75 1.52
N ASN A 269 -3.22 -8.93 2.36
CA ASN A 269 -2.88 -7.52 2.55
C ASN A 269 -1.49 -7.36 3.17
N LEU A 270 -1.20 -8.10 4.25
CA LEU A 270 0.07 -7.99 4.99
C LEU A 270 1.26 -8.36 4.10
N ARG A 271 1.19 -9.47 3.34
CA ARG A 271 2.25 -9.85 2.39
C ARG A 271 2.58 -8.70 1.43
N GLY A 272 1.56 -8.05 0.86
CA GLY A 272 1.70 -6.92 -0.07
C GLY A 272 2.17 -5.59 0.49
N LEU A 273 2.34 -5.47 1.82
CA LEU A 273 3.01 -4.32 2.42
C LEU A 273 4.54 -4.48 2.48
N TYR A 274 5.02 -5.71 2.23
CA TYR A 274 6.41 -6.15 2.29
C TYR A 274 6.91 -6.85 1.01
N GLU A 275 6.02 -7.14 0.06
CA GLU A 275 6.33 -7.57 -1.30
C GLU A 275 7.23 -6.54 -2.00
N THR A 276 8.41 -6.98 -2.47
CA THR A 276 9.43 -6.16 -3.14
C THR A 276 8.83 -5.49 -4.39
N PRO A 277 8.81 -4.14 -4.50
CA PRO A 277 8.15 -3.51 -5.64
C PRO A 277 9.02 -3.53 -6.88
N ASP A 278 8.47 -4.00 -8.00
CA ASP A 278 9.12 -3.87 -9.30
C ASP A 278 9.17 -2.40 -9.73
N MET A 279 10.36 -1.89 -10.02
CA MET A 279 10.57 -0.60 -10.68
C MET A 279 11.11 -0.85 -12.09
N PRO A 280 10.33 -0.60 -13.15
CA PRO A 280 10.76 -0.81 -14.52
C PRO A 280 11.98 0.04 -14.88
N GLU A 281 12.91 -0.50 -15.68
CA GLU A 281 14.16 0.18 -16.08
C GLU A 281 13.90 1.57 -16.70
N GLU A 282 12.82 1.73 -17.48
CA GLU A 282 12.41 3.01 -18.08
C GLU A 282 12.03 4.09 -17.04
N SER A 283 11.83 3.72 -15.77
CA SER A 283 11.64 4.65 -14.66
C SER A 283 12.88 4.83 -13.77
N ALA A 284 13.98 4.09 -13.99
CA ALA A 284 15.21 4.21 -13.20
C ALA A 284 15.93 5.58 -13.39
N GLY A 285 15.62 6.30 -14.48
CA GLY A 285 16.08 7.67 -14.73
C GLY A 285 15.02 8.76 -14.51
N TRP A 286 13.83 8.44 -13.98
CA TRP A 286 12.75 9.42 -13.83
C TRP A 286 13.05 10.43 -12.71
N ALA A 287 13.02 11.72 -13.06
CA ALA A 287 13.08 12.83 -12.13
C ALA A 287 12.05 13.90 -12.55
N PRO A 288 11.14 14.34 -11.65
CA PRO A 288 10.15 15.35 -11.99
C PRO A 288 10.75 16.77 -12.03
N ASP A 289 10.24 17.64 -12.90
CA ASP A 289 10.62 19.06 -12.93
C ASP A 289 9.93 19.84 -11.80
N ARG A 290 10.52 19.70 -10.62
CA ARG A 290 10.10 20.40 -9.40
C ARG A 290 10.23 21.93 -9.51
N LYS A 291 11.08 22.44 -10.41
CA LYS A 291 11.29 23.89 -10.60
C LYS A 291 10.11 24.48 -11.37
N LEU A 292 9.73 23.87 -12.49
CA LEU A 292 8.55 24.26 -13.26
C LEU A 292 7.27 24.20 -12.42
N VAL A 293 7.08 23.14 -11.62
CA VAL A 293 5.89 23.02 -10.76
C VAL A 293 5.88 24.05 -9.63
N ALA A 294 7.03 24.34 -9.01
CA ALA A 294 7.13 25.41 -8.01
C ALA A 294 6.86 26.81 -8.63
N GLU A 295 7.28 27.05 -9.87
CA GLU A 295 7.00 28.30 -10.60
C GLU A 295 5.52 28.44 -10.97
N ILE A 296 4.86 27.37 -11.41
CA ILE A 296 3.42 27.36 -11.71
C ILE A 296 2.59 27.65 -10.45
N ILE A 297 2.84 26.90 -9.36
CA ILE A 297 2.12 27.07 -8.09
C ILE A 297 2.43 28.44 -7.46
N GLY A 298 3.69 28.88 -7.54
CA GLY A 298 4.14 30.19 -7.04
C GLY A 298 3.47 31.35 -7.76
N ARG A 299 3.36 31.28 -9.11
CA ARG A 299 2.66 32.28 -9.91
C ARG A 299 1.19 32.39 -9.51
N ALA A 300 0.46 31.27 -9.53
CA ALA A 300 -0.97 31.26 -9.22
C ALA A 300 -1.26 31.85 -7.82
N ARG A 301 -0.50 31.44 -6.80
CA ARG A 301 -0.66 31.99 -5.44
C ARG A 301 -0.25 33.47 -5.33
N GLY A 302 0.76 33.92 -6.08
CA GLY A 302 1.13 35.33 -6.18
C GLY A 302 0.06 36.20 -6.84
N GLU A 303 -0.65 35.65 -7.82
CA GLU A 303 -1.84 36.23 -8.47
C GLU A 303 -3.12 36.07 -7.62
N SER A 304 -3.00 35.59 -6.37
CA SER A 304 -4.12 35.27 -5.46
C SER A 304 -5.12 34.23 -5.98
N ARG A 305 -4.74 33.44 -6.99
CA ARG A 305 -5.52 32.32 -7.52
C ARG A 305 -5.37 31.09 -6.63
N SER A 306 -6.50 30.46 -6.31
CA SER A 306 -6.55 29.13 -5.67
C SER A 306 -6.75 27.98 -6.67
N ILE A 307 -6.85 28.28 -7.97
CA ILE A 307 -7.12 27.34 -9.04
C ILE A 307 -6.08 27.53 -10.15
N LEU A 308 -5.53 26.42 -10.65
CA LEU A 308 -4.70 26.42 -11.86
C LEU A 308 -5.59 26.27 -13.09
N THR A 309 -5.22 26.95 -14.19
CA THR A 309 -5.85 26.72 -15.50
C THR A 309 -5.68 25.26 -15.96
N GLU A 310 -6.48 24.78 -16.92
CA GLU A 310 -6.28 23.45 -17.50
C GLU A 310 -4.87 23.30 -18.11
N PHE A 311 -4.33 24.38 -18.68
CA PHE A 311 -2.99 24.40 -19.26
C PHE A 311 -1.90 24.24 -18.19
N GLU A 312 -1.93 25.05 -17.13
CA GLU A 312 -1.03 24.92 -15.97
C GLU A 312 -1.15 23.54 -15.30
N SER A 313 -2.38 23.04 -15.15
CA SER A 313 -2.67 21.72 -14.59
C SER A 313 -2.03 20.60 -15.44
N LYS A 314 -2.11 20.69 -16.77
CA LYS A 314 -1.45 19.74 -17.69
C LYS A 314 0.07 19.88 -17.70
N GLN A 315 0.62 21.08 -17.62
CA GLN A 315 2.07 21.28 -17.48
C GLN A 315 2.59 20.64 -16.18
N LEU A 316 1.85 20.77 -15.08
CA LEU A 316 2.18 20.16 -13.79
C LEU A 316 2.12 18.62 -13.83
N LEU A 317 1.15 18.02 -14.51
CA LEU A 317 1.11 16.57 -14.76
C LEU A 317 2.28 16.10 -15.64
N ALA A 318 2.55 16.80 -16.73
CA ALA A 318 3.64 16.49 -17.66
C ALA A 318 5.02 16.60 -16.97
N ALA A 319 5.20 17.55 -16.07
CA ALA A 319 6.41 17.71 -15.26
C ALA A 319 6.69 16.52 -14.32
N TYR A 320 5.66 15.73 -13.96
CA TYR A 320 5.81 14.45 -13.25
C TYR A 320 5.78 13.23 -14.18
N GLY A 321 5.82 13.42 -15.51
CA GLY A 321 5.86 12.33 -16.49
C GLY A 321 4.53 11.58 -16.62
N ILE A 322 3.41 12.27 -16.40
CA ILE A 322 2.05 11.79 -16.69
C ILE A 322 1.63 12.34 -18.07
N PRO A 323 1.31 11.51 -19.07
CA PRO A 323 1.03 12.00 -20.43
C PRO A 323 -0.26 12.82 -20.51
N THR A 324 -0.20 13.98 -21.17
CA THR A 324 -1.34 14.89 -21.38
C THR A 324 -1.57 15.17 -22.87
N ALA A 325 -2.82 15.47 -23.26
CA ALA A 325 -3.11 15.98 -24.60
C ALA A 325 -2.28 17.24 -24.94
N GLN A 326 -1.74 17.32 -26.17
CA GLN A 326 -1.12 18.55 -26.67
C GLN A 326 -2.13 19.69 -26.59
N THR A 327 -1.74 20.79 -25.95
CA THR A 327 -2.63 21.90 -25.61
C THR A 327 -1.95 23.21 -25.99
N ILE A 328 -2.59 24.04 -26.82
CA ILE A 328 -2.10 25.37 -27.22
C ILE A 328 -3.15 26.41 -26.80
N ILE A 329 -2.74 27.49 -26.14
CA ILE A 329 -3.65 28.60 -25.80
C ILE A 329 -3.85 29.50 -27.03
N ALA A 330 -5.09 29.92 -27.28
CA ALA A 330 -5.47 30.88 -28.29
C ALA A 330 -6.42 31.94 -27.70
N THR A 331 -5.99 33.19 -27.71
CA THR A 331 -6.74 34.36 -27.19
C THR A 331 -7.82 34.87 -28.12
N ASP A 332 -7.76 34.50 -29.40
CA ASP A 332 -8.65 34.93 -30.48
C ASP A 332 -8.88 33.80 -31.49
N ALA A 333 -9.91 33.95 -32.34
CA ALA A 333 -10.29 32.93 -33.30
C ALA A 333 -9.23 32.66 -34.39
N ALA A 334 -8.43 33.66 -34.78
CA ALA A 334 -7.38 33.49 -35.79
C ALA A 334 -6.19 32.70 -35.23
N ALA A 335 -5.80 32.97 -33.97
CA ALA A 335 -4.87 32.15 -33.22
C ALA A 335 -5.39 30.71 -33.03
N ALA A 336 -6.69 30.54 -32.79
CA ALA A 336 -7.29 29.21 -32.63
C ALA A 336 -7.24 28.39 -33.93
N VAL A 337 -7.58 29.01 -35.07
CA VAL A 337 -7.45 28.39 -36.42
C VAL A 337 -5.98 28.10 -36.76
N LYS A 338 -5.05 29.01 -36.43
CA LYS A 338 -3.61 28.79 -36.64
C LYS A 338 -3.09 27.58 -35.85
N ALA A 339 -3.47 27.46 -34.58
CA ALA A 339 -3.11 26.31 -33.74
C ALA A 339 -3.79 25.01 -34.22
N ALA A 340 -5.05 25.07 -34.67
CA ALA A 340 -5.76 23.94 -35.25
C ALA A 340 -5.06 23.41 -36.51
N ASN A 341 -4.62 24.31 -37.40
CA ASN A 341 -3.84 23.97 -38.60
C ASN A 341 -2.44 23.40 -38.27
N GLN A 342 -1.85 23.76 -37.13
CA GLN A 342 -0.57 23.22 -36.66
C GLN A 342 -0.70 21.83 -36.04
N ILE A 343 -1.80 21.55 -35.34
CA ILE A 343 -2.06 20.25 -34.67
C ILE A 343 -2.62 19.21 -35.68
N GLY A 344 -3.48 19.65 -36.59
CA GLY A 344 -4.21 18.77 -37.52
C GLY A 344 -5.59 18.36 -37.01
N TYR A 345 -6.56 18.27 -37.92
CA TYR A 345 -7.96 17.96 -37.64
C TYR A 345 -8.21 16.46 -37.48
N PRO A 346 -9.22 16.02 -36.69
CA PRO A 346 -10.18 16.83 -35.94
C PRO A 346 -9.65 17.41 -34.62
N ILE A 347 -10.19 18.57 -34.25
CA ILE A 347 -9.78 19.40 -33.10
C ILE A 347 -10.86 19.43 -32.02
N VAL A 348 -10.44 19.72 -30.79
CA VAL A 348 -11.26 20.11 -29.64
C VAL A 348 -10.89 21.54 -29.26
N LEU A 349 -11.90 22.38 -29.02
CA LEU A 349 -11.74 23.62 -28.26
C LEU A 349 -12.32 23.44 -26.85
N LYS A 350 -11.62 23.98 -25.86
CA LYS A 350 -12.15 24.17 -24.50
C LYS A 350 -11.89 25.60 -24.04
N LEU A 351 -12.75 26.15 -23.20
CA LEU A 351 -12.56 27.44 -22.53
C LEU A 351 -11.19 27.48 -21.81
N TYR A 352 -10.40 28.53 -22.10
CA TYR A 352 -9.27 28.93 -21.26
C TYR A 352 -9.77 29.98 -20.27
N SER A 353 -9.71 29.65 -18.98
CA SER A 353 -10.15 30.52 -17.89
C SER A 353 -9.36 30.25 -16.62
N GLU A 354 -9.09 31.30 -15.85
CA GLU A 354 -8.45 31.26 -14.54
C GLU A 354 -9.44 31.03 -13.38
N THR A 355 -10.74 31.07 -13.67
CA THR A 355 -11.82 31.10 -12.66
C THR A 355 -12.87 30.01 -12.81
N ILE A 356 -12.96 29.35 -13.98
CA ILE A 356 -13.98 28.33 -14.28
C ILE A 356 -13.34 26.95 -14.43
N THR A 357 -13.71 26.01 -13.56
CA THR A 357 -13.31 24.59 -13.65
C THR A 357 -14.28 23.76 -14.49
N HIS A 358 -15.60 23.90 -14.26
CA HIS A 358 -16.65 23.10 -14.92
C HIS A 358 -17.04 23.73 -16.27
N LYS A 359 -16.11 23.61 -17.23
CA LYS A 359 -16.19 24.22 -18.57
C LYS A 359 -17.44 23.79 -19.34
N THR A 360 -17.92 22.56 -19.18
CA THR A 360 -19.11 22.03 -19.87
C THR A 360 -20.37 22.84 -19.55
N ASP A 361 -20.57 23.21 -18.29
CA ASP A 361 -21.79 23.84 -17.78
C ASP A 361 -21.99 25.23 -18.40
N VAL A 362 -20.89 25.96 -18.58
CA VAL A 362 -20.86 27.26 -19.29
C VAL A 362 -20.83 27.12 -20.82
N GLY A 363 -20.99 25.92 -21.39
CA GLY A 363 -20.93 25.66 -22.84
C GLY A 363 -19.50 25.72 -23.42
N GLY A 364 -18.49 25.76 -22.55
CA GLY A 364 -17.08 25.98 -22.86
C GLY A 364 -16.32 24.75 -23.37
N VAL A 365 -16.97 23.81 -24.05
CA VAL A 365 -16.34 22.63 -24.67
C VAL A 365 -16.99 22.37 -26.02
N GLN A 366 -16.18 22.30 -27.08
CA GLN A 366 -16.62 22.03 -28.46
C GLN A 366 -15.73 20.93 -29.07
N LEU A 367 -16.33 19.82 -29.48
CA LEU A 367 -15.64 18.58 -29.84
C LEU A 367 -15.69 18.29 -31.34
N ASN A 368 -14.75 17.48 -31.83
CA ASN A 368 -14.79 16.88 -33.17
C ASN A 368 -14.89 17.93 -34.31
N LEU A 369 -14.19 19.05 -34.18
CA LEU A 369 -14.17 20.15 -35.14
C LEU A 369 -13.29 19.75 -36.34
N GLY A 370 -13.86 19.69 -37.54
CA GLY A 370 -13.20 19.12 -38.72
C GLY A 370 -12.51 20.12 -39.66
N THR A 371 -12.76 21.43 -39.51
CA THR A 371 -12.27 22.48 -40.42
C THR A 371 -12.01 23.80 -39.68
N ALA A 372 -11.34 24.75 -40.35
CA ALA A 372 -11.06 26.08 -39.80
C ALA A 372 -12.35 26.86 -39.46
N GLU A 373 -13.36 26.79 -40.33
CA GLU A 373 -14.66 27.47 -40.16
C GLU A 373 -15.50 26.81 -39.05
N ALA A 374 -15.22 25.55 -38.70
CA ALA A 374 -15.77 24.91 -37.51
C ALA A 374 -15.08 25.42 -36.24
N VAL A 375 -13.76 25.61 -36.27
CA VAL A 375 -12.97 26.16 -35.14
C VAL A 375 -13.33 27.62 -34.84
N GLU A 376 -13.44 28.47 -35.86
CA GLU A 376 -13.84 29.88 -35.70
C GLU A 376 -15.25 30.01 -35.09
N ARG A 377 -16.24 29.28 -35.63
CA ARG A 377 -17.61 29.26 -35.09
C ARG A 377 -17.64 28.71 -33.65
N ALA A 378 -16.85 27.68 -33.35
CA ALA A 378 -16.75 27.12 -32.00
C ALA A 378 -16.12 28.11 -31.00
N PHE A 379 -15.09 28.87 -31.41
CA PHE A 379 -14.50 29.92 -30.57
C PHE A 379 -15.56 30.98 -30.20
N ASN A 380 -16.25 31.52 -31.21
CA ASN A 380 -17.26 32.56 -31.02
C ASN A 380 -18.45 32.06 -30.18
N ALA A 381 -18.86 30.80 -30.35
CA ALA A 381 -19.92 30.18 -29.55
C ALA A 381 -19.54 30.01 -28.06
N ILE A 382 -18.30 29.60 -27.77
CA ILE A 382 -17.80 29.53 -26.39
C ILE A 382 -17.76 30.94 -25.77
N GLN A 383 -17.20 31.92 -26.49
CA GLN A 383 -17.11 33.30 -26.01
C GLN A 383 -18.49 33.88 -25.66
N ALA A 384 -19.48 33.67 -26.55
CA ALA A 384 -20.85 34.12 -26.33
C ALA A 384 -21.51 33.45 -25.11
N SER A 385 -21.43 32.12 -24.98
CA SER A 385 -22.12 31.42 -23.88
C SER A 385 -21.48 31.69 -22.51
N VAL A 386 -20.17 31.93 -22.44
CA VAL A 386 -19.49 32.37 -21.22
C VAL A 386 -19.87 33.80 -20.86
N ALA A 387 -19.88 34.72 -21.85
CA ALA A 387 -20.29 36.10 -21.63
C ALA A 387 -21.76 36.23 -21.17
N GLU A 388 -22.65 35.36 -21.68
CA GLU A 388 -24.07 35.28 -21.31
C GLU A 388 -24.27 34.70 -19.89
N LYS A 389 -23.65 33.55 -19.58
CA LYS A 389 -23.96 32.79 -18.36
C LYS A 389 -23.26 33.30 -17.10
N VAL A 390 -22.06 33.85 -17.24
CA VAL A 390 -21.17 34.20 -16.10
C VAL A 390 -20.45 35.54 -16.27
N GLY A 391 -20.32 36.04 -17.50
CA GLY A 391 -19.75 37.36 -17.81
C GLY A 391 -18.42 37.28 -18.55
N ALA A 392 -18.19 38.26 -19.43
CA ALA A 392 -17.07 38.26 -20.37
C ALA A 392 -15.68 38.23 -19.71
N GLN A 393 -15.56 38.74 -18.48
CA GLN A 393 -14.33 38.72 -17.69
C GLN A 393 -13.80 37.32 -17.35
N HIS A 394 -14.63 36.27 -17.51
CA HIS A 394 -14.23 34.88 -17.27
C HIS A 394 -13.76 34.14 -18.54
N PHE A 395 -13.71 34.83 -19.68
CA PHE A 395 -13.20 34.30 -20.95
C PHE A 395 -11.81 34.89 -21.25
N GLN A 396 -10.76 34.09 -21.02
CA GLN A 396 -9.37 34.43 -21.37
C GLN A 396 -8.99 33.89 -22.77
N GLY A 397 -9.90 33.18 -23.45
CA GLY A 397 -9.69 32.56 -24.76
C GLY A 397 -10.13 31.10 -24.77
N VAL A 398 -9.48 30.29 -25.62
CA VAL A 398 -9.64 28.83 -25.67
C VAL A 398 -8.30 28.12 -25.58
N THR A 399 -8.32 26.85 -25.19
CA THR A 399 -7.26 25.89 -25.50
C THR A 399 -7.66 25.06 -26.71
N VAL A 400 -6.70 24.86 -27.61
CA VAL A 400 -6.80 24.06 -28.84
C VAL A 400 -6.07 22.74 -28.62
N GLN A 401 -6.77 21.63 -28.84
CA GLN A 401 -6.29 20.28 -28.52
C GLN A 401 -6.66 19.29 -29.66
N PRO A 402 -5.89 18.22 -29.92
CA PRO A 402 -6.29 17.18 -30.86
C PRO A 402 -7.49 16.38 -30.31
N MET A 403 -8.44 16.01 -31.17
CA MET A 403 -9.54 15.10 -30.80
C MET A 403 -9.03 13.65 -30.71
N ILE A 404 -8.45 13.33 -29.56
CA ILE A 404 -7.90 11.99 -29.26
C ILE A 404 -9.04 10.96 -29.26
N LYS A 405 -8.90 9.95 -30.13
CA LYS A 405 -9.75 8.75 -30.17
C LYS A 405 -8.86 7.52 -30.12
N LEU A 406 -8.63 6.99 -28.91
CA LEU A 406 -7.97 5.71 -28.72
C LEU A 406 -8.99 4.57 -28.93
N LYS A 407 -8.58 3.49 -29.59
CA LYS A 407 -9.48 2.35 -29.85
C LYS A 407 -9.62 1.51 -28.58
N ASP A 408 -10.82 0.97 -28.36
CA ASP A 408 -11.15 0.07 -27.23
C ASP A 408 -10.80 0.65 -25.84
N ALA A 409 -10.70 1.99 -25.75
CA ALA A 409 -10.29 2.70 -24.55
C ALA A 409 -11.34 2.68 -23.42
N TYR A 410 -10.84 2.84 -22.20
CA TYR A 410 -11.61 3.03 -20.97
C TYR A 410 -11.35 4.44 -20.42
N GLU A 411 -12.40 5.07 -19.91
CA GLU A 411 -12.28 6.32 -19.13
C GLU A 411 -12.03 5.96 -17.66
N LEU A 412 -10.91 6.44 -17.12
CA LEU A 412 -10.52 6.29 -15.72
C LEU A 412 -10.55 7.66 -15.03
N ILE A 413 -10.79 7.67 -13.73
CA ILE A 413 -10.50 8.82 -12.86
C ILE A 413 -9.32 8.49 -11.96
N ILE A 414 -8.38 9.43 -11.88
CA ILE A 414 -7.33 9.47 -10.87
C ILE A 414 -7.43 10.82 -10.19
N GLY A 415 -7.42 10.87 -8.86
CA GLY A 415 -7.52 12.13 -8.14
C GLY A 415 -6.91 12.12 -6.75
N SER A 416 -6.90 13.27 -6.09
CA SER A 416 -6.53 13.40 -4.69
C SER A 416 -7.26 14.57 -4.02
N SER A 417 -7.65 14.35 -2.77
CA SER A 417 -8.29 15.34 -1.90
C SER A 417 -7.83 15.14 -0.46
N LEU A 418 -8.14 16.10 0.42
CA LEU A 418 -7.73 16.07 1.83
C LEU A 418 -8.79 15.41 2.71
N ASP A 419 -8.40 14.35 3.44
CA ASP A 419 -9.13 13.86 4.60
C ASP A 419 -8.65 14.58 5.88
N PRO A 420 -9.54 14.98 6.80
CA PRO A 420 -9.14 15.74 8.00
C PRO A 420 -8.24 15.00 9.01
N GLN A 421 -8.19 13.67 8.96
CA GLN A 421 -7.37 12.83 9.84
C GLN A 421 -6.08 12.36 9.16
N PHE A 422 -6.13 12.08 7.85
CA PHE A 422 -5.01 11.48 7.11
C PHE A 422 -4.26 12.42 6.15
N GLY A 423 -4.76 13.65 5.93
CA GLY A 423 -4.18 14.57 4.95
C GLY A 423 -4.51 14.13 3.52
N PRO A 424 -3.59 14.28 2.55
CA PRO A 424 -3.83 13.86 1.16
C PRO A 424 -4.16 12.37 1.03
N VAL A 425 -5.29 12.07 0.38
CA VAL A 425 -5.75 10.73 0.01
C VAL A 425 -5.81 10.64 -1.51
N LEU A 426 -5.47 9.48 -2.07
CA LEU A 426 -5.56 9.20 -3.51
C LEU A 426 -6.86 8.48 -3.85
N LEU A 427 -7.36 8.74 -5.05
CA LEU A 427 -8.55 8.15 -5.68
C LEU A 427 -8.17 7.47 -7.00
N PHE A 428 -8.71 6.28 -7.24
CA PHE A 428 -8.69 5.60 -8.55
C PHE A 428 -10.07 4.97 -8.81
N GLY A 429 -10.58 5.03 -10.05
CA GLY A 429 -11.86 4.39 -10.40
C GLY A 429 -12.29 4.53 -11.85
N THR A 430 -13.53 4.14 -12.14
CA THR A 430 -14.22 4.44 -13.41
C THR A 430 -14.37 5.96 -13.57
N GLY A 431 -13.96 6.52 -14.71
CA GLY A 431 -14.04 7.94 -15.02
C GLY A 431 -15.29 8.34 -15.82
N GLY A 432 -15.19 9.48 -16.52
CA GLY A 432 -16.25 10.03 -17.35
C GLY A 432 -17.30 10.81 -16.55
N GLN A 433 -18.54 10.80 -17.03
CA GLN A 433 -19.68 11.53 -16.43
C GLN A 433 -20.45 10.74 -15.35
N LEU A 434 -20.26 9.42 -15.25
CA LEU A 434 -21.11 8.53 -14.42
C LEU A 434 -20.42 8.04 -13.13
N VAL A 435 -19.32 8.68 -12.72
CA VAL A 435 -18.50 8.31 -11.55
C VAL A 435 -19.34 8.17 -10.28
N GLU A 436 -20.19 9.16 -9.98
CA GLU A 436 -21.05 9.19 -8.78
C GLU A 436 -22.16 8.12 -8.81
N VAL A 437 -22.56 7.68 -10.00
CA VAL A 437 -23.63 6.69 -10.20
C VAL A 437 -23.09 5.27 -10.01
N PHE A 438 -21.96 4.95 -10.64
CA PHE A 438 -21.37 3.60 -10.55
C PHE A 438 -20.66 3.34 -9.21
N LYS A 439 -20.13 4.40 -8.57
CA LYS A 439 -19.36 4.36 -7.32
C LYS A 439 -18.20 3.35 -7.34
N ASP A 440 -17.68 3.09 -8.52
CA ASP A 440 -16.59 2.14 -8.75
C ASP A 440 -15.25 2.84 -8.50
N ARG A 441 -14.89 2.95 -7.22
CA ARG A 441 -13.69 3.65 -6.74
C ARG A 441 -12.93 2.88 -5.68
N SER A 442 -11.66 3.23 -5.54
CA SER A 442 -10.77 2.80 -4.48
C SER A 442 -10.04 4.02 -3.91
N LEU A 443 -9.70 3.97 -2.62
CA LEU A 443 -8.93 5.00 -1.92
C LEU A 443 -7.61 4.41 -1.38
N GLY A 444 -6.56 5.23 -1.39
CA GLY A 444 -5.21 4.87 -0.92
C GLY A 444 -4.47 6.05 -0.30
N LEU A 445 -3.46 5.76 0.52
CA LEU A 445 -2.62 6.79 1.15
C LEU A 445 -1.26 6.90 0.45
N PRO A 446 -0.83 8.13 0.05
CA PRO A 446 0.49 8.36 -0.52
C PRO A 446 1.60 8.24 0.56
N PRO A 447 2.83 7.83 0.20
CA PRO A 447 3.26 7.42 -1.14
C PRO A 447 2.81 6.00 -1.52
N LEU A 448 2.64 5.76 -2.81
CA LEU A 448 2.48 4.44 -3.43
C LEU A 448 3.80 3.94 -4.06
N ASN A 449 3.92 2.62 -4.16
CA ASN A 449 4.80 1.91 -5.10
C ASN A 449 3.92 1.10 -6.08
N THR A 450 4.53 0.37 -7.02
CA THR A 450 3.80 -0.41 -8.05
C THR A 450 2.86 -1.46 -7.45
N THR A 451 3.32 -2.24 -6.48
CA THR A 451 2.52 -3.22 -5.73
C THR A 451 1.27 -2.60 -5.07
N LEU A 452 1.43 -1.45 -4.42
CA LEU A 452 0.34 -0.73 -3.77
C LEU A 452 -0.63 -0.09 -4.79
N ALA A 453 -0.12 0.38 -5.93
CA ALA A 453 -0.95 0.87 -7.02
C ALA A 453 -1.80 -0.25 -7.62
N ARG A 454 -1.22 -1.42 -7.92
CA ARG A 454 -1.93 -2.63 -8.38
C ARG A 454 -3.07 -3.00 -7.44
N ARG A 455 -2.75 -3.14 -6.15
CA ARG A 455 -3.70 -3.50 -5.08
C ARG A 455 -4.78 -2.44 -4.84
N MET A 456 -4.50 -1.16 -5.12
CA MET A 456 -5.51 -0.10 -5.11
C MET A 456 -6.48 -0.29 -6.28
N MET A 457 -5.98 -0.48 -7.49
CA MET A 457 -6.82 -0.72 -8.68
C MET A 457 -7.65 -2.02 -8.57
N GLU A 458 -7.11 -3.07 -7.98
CA GLU A 458 -7.74 -4.39 -7.79
C GLU A 458 -9.07 -4.37 -7.03
N GLN A 459 -9.31 -3.33 -6.23
CA GLN A 459 -10.57 -3.14 -5.52
C GLN A 459 -11.73 -2.64 -6.42
N THR A 460 -11.45 -2.34 -7.70
CA THR A 460 -12.42 -1.78 -8.66
C THR A 460 -12.90 -2.79 -9.71
N LYS A 461 -14.12 -2.59 -10.20
CA LYS A 461 -14.71 -3.32 -11.34
C LYS A 461 -14.01 -2.92 -12.64
N ILE A 462 -13.60 -1.65 -12.79
CA ILE A 462 -12.89 -1.19 -13.98
C ILE A 462 -11.55 -1.92 -14.18
N TYR A 463 -10.81 -2.27 -13.11
CA TYR A 463 -9.61 -3.10 -13.24
C TYR A 463 -9.90 -4.51 -13.75
N LYS A 464 -11.03 -5.12 -13.34
CA LYS A 464 -11.50 -6.39 -13.95
C LYS A 464 -11.83 -6.22 -15.44
N ALA A 465 -12.25 -5.04 -15.88
CA ALA A 465 -12.48 -4.74 -17.28
C ALA A 465 -11.20 -4.43 -18.07
N LEU A 466 -10.20 -3.79 -17.44
CA LEU A 466 -8.86 -3.58 -18.01
C LEU A 466 -8.12 -4.90 -18.28
N LYS A 467 -8.38 -5.94 -17.46
CA LYS A 467 -7.94 -7.34 -17.74
C LYS A 467 -8.68 -8.02 -18.91
N GLY A 468 -9.55 -7.31 -19.64
CA GLY A 468 -10.20 -7.77 -20.86
C GLY A 468 -11.58 -8.41 -20.62
N VAL A 469 -12.54 -8.11 -21.50
CA VAL A 469 -13.91 -8.65 -21.41
C VAL A 469 -14.50 -8.87 -22.80
N ARG A 470 -15.12 -10.04 -23.04
CA ARG A 470 -16.00 -10.38 -24.18
C ARG A 470 -15.69 -9.61 -25.48
N GLY A 471 -14.58 -9.95 -26.13
CA GLY A 471 -14.20 -9.41 -27.45
C GLY A 471 -13.35 -8.14 -27.42
N ARG A 472 -13.26 -7.43 -26.28
CA ARG A 472 -12.19 -6.44 -26.05
C ARG A 472 -10.92 -7.15 -25.59
N LYS A 473 -9.78 -6.75 -26.15
CA LYS A 473 -8.46 -7.15 -25.67
C LYS A 473 -8.19 -6.52 -24.30
N PRO A 474 -7.41 -7.16 -23.42
CA PRO A 474 -6.92 -6.51 -22.20
C PRO A 474 -6.06 -5.27 -22.53
N VAL A 475 -5.91 -4.36 -21.57
CA VAL A 475 -4.79 -3.39 -21.52
C VAL A 475 -3.56 -4.10 -20.91
N ASP A 476 -3.28 -5.26 -21.47
CA ASP A 476 -2.19 -6.17 -21.17
C ASP A 476 -2.01 -7.06 -22.40
N LEU A 477 -0.99 -6.74 -23.18
CA LEU A 477 -0.42 -7.65 -24.17
C LEU A 477 1.09 -7.61 -24.00
N GLN A 478 1.59 -8.50 -23.14
CA GLN A 478 2.98 -8.95 -23.22
C GLN A 478 3.33 -9.27 -24.69
N ALA A 479 4.53 -8.88 -25.09
CA ALA A 479 4.80 -8.57 -26.49
C ALA A 479 4.72 -9.78 -27.44
N LEU A 480 3.73 -9.78 -28.33
CA LEU A 480 3.85 -10.45 -29.62
C LEU A 480 4.66 -9.56 -30.57
N GLU A 481 5.86 -10.02 -30.95
CA GLU A 481 6.77 -9.31 -31.88
C GLU A 481 6.20 -9.20 -33.31
N LEU A 482 5.27 -8.28 -33.54
CA LEU A 482 4.79 -7.93 -34.88
C LEU A 482 5.50 -6.67 -35.39
N LYS A 483 6.65 -6.90 -36.03
CA LYS A 483 7.43 -5.90 -36.78
C LYS A 483 6.54 -5.17 -37.79
N GLY A 484 6.44 -3.85 -37.72
CA GLY A 484 5.76 -3.07 -38.77
C GLY A 484 5.58 -1.57 -38.51
N VAL A 485 5.14 -1.17 -37.30
CA VAL A 485 4.75 0.22 -37.02
C VAL A 485 5.77 0.93 -36.14
N ARG A 486 6.42 1.97 -36.67
CA ARG A 486 7.30 2.86 -35.87
C ARG A 486 6.44 3.80 -35.00
N GLY A 487 6.68 3.82 -33.69
CA GLY A 487 6.41 5.00 -32.86
C GLY A 487 5.62 4.81 -31.57
N ARG A 488 4.97 3.66 -31.32
CA ARG A 488 4.27 3.38 -30.04
C ARG A 488 4.49 1.93 -29.60
N LYS A 489 4.88 1.73 -28.34
CA LYS A 489 4.84 0.42 -27.67
C LYS A 489 3.40 0.14 -27.20
N PRO A 490 3.00 -1.13 -27.03
CA PRO A 490 1.79 -1.46 -26.27
C PRO A 490 1.87 -0.93 -24.83
N VAL A 491 0.71 -0.59 -24.27
CA VAL A 491 0.53 -0.30 -22.85
C VAL A 491 -0.01 -1.53 -22.13
N ASP A 492 0.61 -1.85 -21.00
CA ASP A 492 0.20 -2.89 -20.06
C ASP A 492 -0.32 -2.28 -18.74
N LEU A 493 -0.66 -3.13 -17.77
CA LEU A 493 -1.05 -2.70 -16.43
C LEU A 493 0.12 -2.05 -15.66
N GLN A 494 1.37 -2.47 -15.91
CA GLN A 494 2.55 -1.92 -15.23
C GLN A 494 2.78 -0.44 -15.58
N ALA A 495 2.51 -0.03 -16.82
CA ALA A 495 2.53 1.38 -17.21
C ALA A 495 1.51 2.23 -16.44
N LEU A 496 0.34 1.67 -16.10
CA LEU A 496 -0.68 2.34 -15.28
C LEU A 496 -0.29 2.37 -13.79
N GLU A 497 0.36 1.32 -13.29
CA GLU A 497 0.96 1.29 -11.95
C GLU A 497 2.05 2.36 -11.80
N VAL A 498 2.93 2.51 -12.79
CA VAL A 498 3.94 3.58 -12.84
C VAL A 498 3.28 4.96 -12.90
N LEU A 499 2.20 5.15 -13.65
CA LEU A 499 1.45 6.41 -13.67
C LEU A 499 0.86 6.73 -12.29
N MET A 500 0.26 5.75 -11.61
CA MET A 500 -0.24 5.89 -10.24
C MET A 500 0.87 6.22 -9.22
N VAL A 501 2.07 5.64 -9.37
CA VAL A 501 3.24 5.99 -8.55
C VAL A 501 3.70 7.43 -8.81
N ARG A 502 3.79 7.87 -10.07
CA ARG A 502 4.13 9.25 -10.44
C ARG A 502 3.12 10.26 -9.91
N PHE A 503 1.83 9.95 -10.02
CA PHE A 503 0.75 10.76 -9.44
C PHE A 503 0.81 10.80 -7.91
N SER A 504 1.09 9.67 -7.26
CA SER A 504 1.30 9.63 -5.81
C SER A 504 2.52 10.44 -5.36
N ALA A 505 3.60 10.46 -6.15
CA ALA A 505 4.79 11.26 -5.86
C ALA A 505 4.52 12.76 -6.04
N LEU A 506 3.76 13.15 -7.08
CA LEU A 506 3.26 14.51 -7.28
C LEU A 506 2.50 15.00 -6.03
N VAL A 507 1.49 14.24 -5.58
CA VAL A 507 0.68 14.58 -4.39
C VAL A 507 1.52 14.61 -3.10
N ALA A 508 2.50 13.71 -2.96
CA ALA A 508 3.33 13.63 -1.76
C ALA A 508 4.39 14.75 -1.66
N GLU A 509 4.96 15.19 -2.79
CA GLU A 509 5.93 16.28 -2.82
C GLU A 509 5.26 17.66 -2.83
N GLN A 510 4.22 17.85 -3.66
CA GLN A 510 3.61 19.15 -3.91
C GLN A 510 2.48 19.47 -2.93
N ARG A 511 2.83 19.55 -1.64
CA ARG A 511 1.90 19.82 -0.52
C ARG A 511 0.96 21.02 -0.72
N TRP A 512 1.34 22.01 -1.54
CA TRP A 512 0.47 23.15 -1.87
C TRP A 512 -0.80 22.77 -2.66
N ILE A 513 -0.84 21.60 -3.28
CA ILE A 513 -2.04 21.04 -3.93
C ILE A 513 -3.04 20.62 -2.84
N LYS A 514 -4.20 21.27 -2.84
CA LYS A 514 -5.35 20.96 -1.96
C LYS A 514 -6.23 19.87 -2.57
N GLU A 515 -6.35 19.86 -3.89
CA GLU A 515 -7.22 18.96 -4.65
C GLU A 515 -6.65 18.83 -6.07
N ILE A 516 -6.67 17.63 -6.65
CA ILE A 516 -6.25 17.39 -8.03
C ILE A 516 -7.04 16.25 -8.65
N ASP A 517 -7.59 16.46 -9.85
CA ASP A 517 -8.35 15.46 -10.60
C ASP A 517 -7.84 15.33 -12.03
N ILE A 518 -7.76 14.08 -12.50
CA ILE A 518 -7.61 13.69 -13.90
C ILE A 518 -8.88 12.94 -14.27
N ASN A 519 -9.81 13.61 -14.97
CA ASN A 519 -11.04 12.99 -15.45
C ASN A 519 -11.46 13.54 -16.83
N PRO A 520 -11.46 12.73 -17.91
CA PRO A 520 -10.98 11.35 -17.99
C PRO A 520 -9.45 11.28 -18.22
N LEU A 521 -8.82 10.32 -17.56
CA LEU A 521 -7.65 9.64 -18.10
C LEU A 521 -8.15 8.58 -19.08
N LEU A 522 -7.76 8.64 -20.35
CA LEU A 522 -7.96 7.50 -21.26
C LEU A 522 -6.88 6.45 -21.03
N ALA A 523 -7.29 5.19 -20.96
CA ALA A 523 -6.41 4.03 -21.01
C ALA A 523 -6.84 3.08 -22.14
N SER A 524 -5.93 2.78 -23.06
CA SER A 524 -6.08 1.70 -24.04
C SER A 524 -4.74 0.99 -24.25
N PRO A 525 -4.70 -0.16 -24.96
CA PRO A 525 -3.45 -0.83 -25.31
C PRO A 525 -2.49 0.03 -26.16
N ASP A 526 -2.95 1.16 -26.72
CA ASP A 526 -2.15 2.09 -27.54
C ASP A 526 -1.56 3.27 -26.73
N GLY A 527 -1.98 3.48 -25.48
CA GLY A 527 -1.59 4.66 -24.70
C GLY A 527 -2.40 4.92 -23.42
N LEU A 528 -1.75 5.59 -22.47
CA LEU A 528 -2.38 6.31 -21.35
C LEU A 528 -2.30 7.81 -21.64
N ILE A 529 -3.41 8.57 -21.52
CA ILE A 529 -3.39 10.02 -21.76
C ILE A 529 -4.49 10.79 -21.03
N ALA A 530 -4.09 11.81 -20.27
CA ALA A 530 -4.99 12.73 -19.58
C ALA A 530 -5.61 13.73 -20.56
N LEU A 531 -6.94 13.66 -20.74
CA LEU A 531 -7.69 14.58 -21.60
C LEU A 531 -8.08 15.87 -20.89
N ASP A 532 -8.32 15.81 -19.59
CA ASP A 532 -8.60 16.97 -18.74
C ASP A 532 -7.85 16.85 -17.40
N ALA A 533 -7.62 17.99 -16.76
CA ALA A 533 -6.91 18.11 -15.50
C ALA A 533 -7.40 19.34 -14.73
N ARG A 534 -7.72 19.16 -13.45
CA ARG A 534 -8.12 20.21 -12.51
C ARG A 534 -7.15 20.18 -11.34
N VAL A 535 -6.57 21.32 -10.96
CA VAL A 535 -5.75 21.45 -9.75
C VAL A 535 -6.23 22.66 -8.95
N VAL A 536 -6.53 22.43 -7.67
CA VAL A 536 -6.82 23.45 -6.67
C VAL A 536 -5.63 23.49 -5.72
N VAL A 537 -5.11 24.69 -5.47
CA VAL A 537 -4.03 24.94 -4.51
C VAL A 537 -4.58 25.60 -3.25
N HIS A 538 -3.86 25.46 -2.13
CA HIS A 538 -4.12 26.27 -0.94
C HIS A 538 -3.93 27.76 -1.27
N GLY A 539 -4.89 28.60 -0.86
CA GLY A 539 -4.91 30.03 -1.19
C GLY A 539 -3.75 30.81 -0.58
N PRO A 540 -3.55 32.08 -0.97
CA PRO A 540 -2.44 32.92 -0.50
C PRO A 540 -2.40 33.07 1.03
N GLU A 541 -3.54 32.93 1.71
CA GLU A 541 -3.70 33.01 3.17
C GLU A 541 -3.03 31.87 3.96
N VAL A 542 -2.75 30.72 3.32
CA VAL A 542 -2.25 29.51 4.01
C VAL A 542 -0.72 29.46 4.04
N THR A 543 -0.15 29.13 5.20
CA THR A 543 1.30 28.91 5.37
C THR A 543 1.69 27.43 5.31
N LEU A 544 2.95 27.12 4.98
CA LEU A 544 3.40 25.74 4.68
C LEU A 544 3.39 24.79 5.90
N ASP A 545 3.31 25.34 7.10
CA ASP A 545 3.09 24.65 8.37
C ASP A 545 1.63 24.28 8.61
N GLN A 546 0.68 25.11 8.16
CA GLN A 546 -0.78 24.86 8.24
C GLN A 546 -1.27 23.85 7.20
N VAL A 547 -0.62 23.81 6.04
CA VAL A 547 -0.90 22.81 4.99
C VAL A 547 -0.77 21.39 5.57
N PRO A 548 -1.72 20.47 5.35
CA PRO A 548 -1.62 19.10 5.85
C PRO A 548 -0.33 18.36 5.44
N LYS A 549 0.01 17.33 6.22
CA LYS A 549 1.09 16.39 5.92
C LYS A 549 0.46 15.05 5.54
N THR A 550 1.10 14.30 4.67
CA THR A 550 0.72 12.91 4.37
C THR A 550 0.81 12.06 5.65
N ALA A 551 -0.16 11.16 5.86
CA ALA A 551 -0.17 10.27 7.02
C ALA A 551 1.03 9.30 7.08
N ILE A 552 1.70 9.06 5.95
CA ILE A 552 2.98 8.35 5.85
C ILE A 552 4.02 9.31 5.29
N ARG A 553 5.26 9.27 5.79
CA ARG A 553 6.33 10.14 5.28
C ARG A 553 6.76 9.74 3.87
N ALA A 554 6.79 10.72 2.97
CA ALA A 554 7.34 10.55 1.63
C ALA A 554 8.86 10.31 1.66
N TYR A 555 9.39 9.70 0.60
CA TYR A 555 10.83 9.49 0.44
C TYR A 555 11.61 10.81 0.60
N PRO A 556 12.56 10.93 1.55
CA PRO A 556 13.15 12.21 1.92
C PRO A 556 14.26 12.62 0.93
N THR A 557 13.85 13.10 -0.25
CA THR A 557 14.70 13.53 -1.37
C THR A 557 15.80 14.52 -0.98
N ARG A 558 15.61 15.34 0.06
CA ARG A 558 16.61 16.30 0.56
C ARG A 558 17.94 15.68 1.01
N TYR A 559 17.96 14.38 1.30
CA TYR A 559 19.18 13.65 1.69
C TYR A 559 19.86 12.91 0.53
N VAL A 560 19.35 13.05 -0.70
CA VAL A 560 20.02 12.56 -1.92
C VAL A 560 21.08 13.57 -2.35
N ALA A 561 22.35 13.23 -2.19
CA ALA A 561 23.44 14.05 -2.73
C ALA A 561 24.67 13.21 -3.08
N SER A 562 25.28 13.52 -4.23
CA SER A 562 26.53 12.92 -4.68
C SER A 562 27.68 13.17 -3.70
N TRP A 563 28.68 12.29 -3.75
CA TRP A 563 29.93 12.36 -3.03
C TRP A 563 31.04 11.72 -3.86
N THR A 564 32.29 12.04 -3.59
CA THR A 564 33.44 11.43 -4.24
C THR A 564 34.34 10.79 -3.19
N THR A 565 34.64 9.51 -3.37
CA THR A 565 35.57 8.76 -2.52
C THR A 565 36.98 9.35 -2.56
N LYS A 566 37.82 9.02 -1.58
CA LYS A 566 39.24 9.43 -1.57
C LYS A 566 40.02 8.97 -2.80
N ASP A 567 39.61 7.86 -3.38
CA ASP A 567 40.14 7.22 -4.59
C ASP A 567 39.46 7.74 -5.89
N GLY A 568 38.68 8.82 -5.82
CA GLY A 568 38.13 9.52 -6.99
C GLY A 568 36.86 8.91 -7.58
N ASN A 569 36.43 7.75 -7.10
CA ASN A 569 35.20 7.09 -7.57
C ASN A 569 33.94 7.86 -7.08
N PRO A 570 32.99 8.20 -7.96
CA PRO A 570 31.75 8.88 -7.60
C PRO A 570 30.76 7.92 -6.93
N VAL A 571 30.02 8.43 -5.94
CA VAL A 571 29.05 7.68 -5.13
C VAL A 571 27.82 8.55 -4.90
N THR A 572 26.63 8.02 -5.13
CA THR A 572 25.37 8.65 -4.71
C THR A 572 25.08 8.21 -3.28
N ILE A 573 25.02 9.13 -2.32
CA ILE A 573 24.47 8.78 -1.00
C ILE A 573 23.02 9.27 -0.96
N ARG A 574 22.12 8.35 -0.64
CA ARG A 574 20.66 8.54 -0.66
C ARG A 574 19.98 7.72 0.43
N PRO A 575 18.76 8.09 0.88
CA PRO A 575 17.94 7.18 1.67
C PRO A 575 17.71 5.84 0.94
N ILE A 576 17.60 4.78 1.72
CA ILE A 576 17.16 3.46 1.24
C ILE A 576 15.73 3.53 0.72
N ARG A 577 15.32 2.53 -0.07
CA ARG A 577 13.96 2.30 -0.53
C ARG A 577 13.58 0.82 -0.43
N PRO A 578 12.28 0.45 -0.46
CA PRO A 578 11.85 -0.93 -0.60
C PRO A 578 12.50 -1.67 -1.78
N GLU A 579 12.70 -0.96 -2.90
CA GLU A 579 13.25 -1.51 -4.14
C GLU A 579 14.77 -1.77 -4.08
N ASP A 580 15.46 -1.35 -3.00
CA ASP A 580 16.88 -1.65 -2.78
C ASP A 580 17.13 -3.09 -2.26
N GLU A 581 16.08 -3.85 -1.93
CA GLU A 581 16.22 -5.20 -1.36
C GLU A 581 17.09 -6.17 -2.20
N PRO A 582 16.95 -6.28 -3.54
CA PRO A 582 17.82 -7.15 -4.34
C PRO A 582 19.28 -6.68 -4.37
N ALA A 583 19.52 -5.36 -4.28
CA ALA A 583 20.86 -4.81 -4.13
C ALA A 583 21.41 -5.04 -2.71
N MET A 584 20.53 -5.13 -1.70
CA MET A 584 20.88 -5.48 -0.32
C MET A 584 21.27 -6.96 -0.18
N VAL A 585 20.70 -7.87 -0.99
CA VAL A 585 21.19 -9.27 -1.13
C VAL A 585 22.64 -9.25 -1.63
N LYS A 586 22.88 -8.66 -2.82
CA LYS A 586 24.21 -8.51 -3.43
C LYS A 586 25.22 -7.88 -2.47
N PHE A 587 24.81 -6.89 -1.67
CA PHE A 587 25.65 -6.28 -0.64
C PHE A 587 26.05 -7.26 0.47
N HIS A 588 25.10 -8.01 1.04
CA HIS A 588 25.38 -8.97 2.12
C HIS A 588 26.30 -10.12 1.68
N GLU A 589 26.28 -10.51 0.40
CA GLU A 589 27.23 -11.47 -0.20
C GLU A 589 28.69 -10.96 -0.16
N THR A 590 28.90 -9.63 -0.19
CA THR A 590 30.26 -9.06 -0.11
C THR A 590 30.82 -8.93 1.31
N LEU A 591 30.01 -9.20 2.34
CA LEU A 591 30.39 -9.00 3.75
C LEU A 591 31.09 -10.22 4.35
N SER A 592 32.28 -9.99 4.90
CA SER A 592 32.99 -11.00 5.70
C SER A 592 32.26 -11.31 7.01
N GLU A 593 32.43 -12.53 7.53
CA GLU A 593 31.86 -12.94 8.82
C GLU A 593 32.30 -12.02 9.97
N ARG A 594 33.53 -11.50 9.91
CA ARG A 594 34.03 -10.49 10.85
C ARG A 594 33.25 -9.18 10.76
N SER A 595 33.01 -8.66 9.55
CA SER A 595 32.22 -7.43 9.35
C SER A 595 30.74 -7.62 9.75
N VAL A 596 30.19 -8.83 9.64
CA VAL A 596 28.86 -9.20 10.15
C VAL A 596 28.85 -9.23 11.68
N TYR A 597 29.76 -9.98 12.31
CA TYR A 597 29.86 -10.11 13.77
C TYR A 597 30.07 -8.74 14.45
N LEU A 598 30.98 -7.92 13.93
CA LEU A 598 31.26 -6.56 14.46
C LEU A 598 30.11 -5.55 14.27
N ARG A 599 29.05 -5.88 13.51
CA ARG A 599 27.83 -5.06 13.39
C ARG A 599 26.64 -5.64 14.15
N TYR A 600 26.48 -6.96 14.16
CA TYR A 600 25.27 -7.62 14.69
C TYR A 600 25.49 -8.32 16.03
N PHE A 601 26.71 -8.32 16.58
CA PHE A 601 27.07 -8.89 17.90
C PHE A 601 26.92 -10.43 18.00
N HIS A 602 26.52 -11.08 16.91
CA HIS A 602 26.45 -12.53 16.76
C HIS A 602 26.81 -12.94 15.32
N PHE A 603 27.15 -14.21 15.12
CA PHE A 603 27.37 -14.78 13.79
C PHE A 603 26.03 -15.04 13.09
N MET A 604 25.95 -14.67 11.81
CA MET A 604 24.83 -14.99 10.93
C MET A 604 25.36 -15.63 9.65
N ASN A 605 24.81 -16.79 9.24
CA ASN A 605 25.16 -17.40 7.96
C ASN A 605 24.63 -16.52 6.79
N LEU A 606 24.98 -16.84 5.54
CA LEU A 606 24.53 -16.02 4.40
C LEU A 606 23.00 -16.12 4.21
N GLU A 607 22.43 -17.31 4.30
CA GLU A 607 21.00 -17.59 4.13
C GLU A 607 20.14 -16.73 5.08
N GLN A 608 20.48 -16.74 6.38
CA GLN A 608 19.86 -15.91 7.42
C GLN A 608 20.01 -14.41 7.17
N ARG A 609 21.11 -13.98 6.53
CA ARG A 609 21.33 -12.57 6.19
C ARG A 609 20.43 -12.13 5.03
N VAL A 610 20.17 -12.99 4.05
CA VAL A 610 19.47 -12.64 2.81
C VAL A 610 18.00 -13.06 2.75
N THR A 611 17.40 -13.54 3.85
CA THR A 611 15.96 -13.86 3.86
C THR A 611 15.12 -12.60 3.58
N HIS A 612 14.12 -12.74 2.71
CA HIS A 612 13.17 -11.68 2.35
C HIS A 612 12.52 -11.05 3.59
N GLU A 613 12.09 -11.87 4.56
CA GLU A 613 11.48 -11.38 5.81
C GLU A 613 12.43 -10.54 6.69
N ARG A 614 13.75 -10.71 6.55
CA ARG A 614 14.77 -9.87 7.20
C ARG A 614 15.07 -8.62 6.38
N LEU A 615 15.28 -8.75 5.07
CA LEU A 615 15.68 -7.64 4.21
C LEU A 615 14.56 -6.63 3.99
N THR A 616 13.30 -7.07 3.94
CA THR A 616 12.12 -6.19 3.95
C THR A 616 12.12 -5.27 5.18
N ARG A 617 12.31 -5.81 6.39
CA ARG A 617 12.47 -5.03 7.64
C ARG A 617 13.63 -4.02 7.58
N ILE A 618 14.66 -4.30 6.77
CA ILE A 618 15.84 -3.42 6.60
C ILE A 618 15.61 -2.31 5.55
N CYS A 619 14.83 -2.57 4.50
CA CYS A 619 14.65 -1.66 3.35
C CYS A 619 13.32 -0.90 3.35
N PHE A 620 12.25 -1.44 3.96
CA PHE A 620 10.88 -0.91 3.93
C PHE A 620 10.58 0.04 5.11
N ILE A 621 11.60 0.78 5.57
CA ILE A 621 11.59 1.57 6.80
C ILE A 621 10.51 2.66 6.83
N ASP A 622 10.14 3.10 8.04
CA ASP A 622 9.39 4.34 8.24
C ASP A 622 10.36 5.52 8.47
N TYR A 623 10.42 6.45 7.52
CA TYR A 623 11.30 7.61 7.56
C TYR A 623 11.04 8.60 8.71
N ASP A 624 9.92 8.49 9.43
CA ASP A 624 9.68 9.27 10.66
C ASP A 624 10.31 8.63 11.91
N ARG A 625 10.69 7.35 11.85
CA ARG A 625 11.33 6.57 12.93
C ARG A 625 12.79 6.22 12.65
N GLU A 626 13.09 5.82 11.43
CA GLU A 626 14.40 5.35 11.01
C GLU A 626 14.92 6.12 9.79
N MET A 627 16.23 6.26 9.68
CA MET A 627 16.88 6.73 8.45
C MET A 627 18.03 5.78 8.12
N ALA A 628 17.84 4.93 7.11
CA ALA A 628 18.96 4.24 6.48
C ALA A 628 19.39 5.01 5.22
N LEU A 629 20.67 5.37 5.16
CA LEU A 629 21.33 5.95 4.00
C LEU A 629 22.19 4.88 3.33
N VAL A 630 21.95 4.61 2.05
CA VAL A 630 22.80 3.74 1.23
C VAL A 630 23.82 4.60 0.48
N ALA A 631 25.05 4.10 0.39
CA ALA A 631 26.08 4.61 -0.50
C ALA A 631 26.10 3.75 -1.77
N GLU A 632 25.61 4.32 -2.87
CA GLU A 632 25.43 3.65 -4.16
C GLU A 632 26.57 4.03 -5.12
N GLY A 633 27.36 3.03 -5.53
CA GLY A 633 28.33 3.14 -6.61
C GLY A 633 27.78 2.56 -7.91
N ARG A 634 28.64 2.52 -8.94
CA ARG A 634 28.43 1.67 -10.13
C ARG A 634 29.48 0.59 -10.19
N ASN A 635 29.05 -0.64 -10.42
CA ASN A 635 29.95 -1.77 -10.62
C ASN A 635 30.78 -1.56 -11.90
N PRO A 636 32.12 -1.59 -11.87
CA PRO A 636 32.94 -1.31 -13.07
C PRO A 636 32.84 -2.35 -14.18
N ALA A 637 32.30 -3.56 -13.91
CA ALA A 637 32.22 -4.65 -14.88
C ALA A 637 30.82 -4.79 -15.51
N SER A 638 29.73 -4.61 -14.75
CA SER A 638 28.36 -4.67 -15.27
C SER A 638 27.73 -3.30 -15.55
N GLY A 639 28.27 -2.22 -14.95
CA GLY A 639 27.68 -0.88 -14.98
C GLY A 639 26.45 -0.69 -14.08
N GLU A 640 25.94 -1.77 -13.47
CA GLU A 640 24.80 -1.77 -12.54
C GLU A 640 25.07 -0.89 -11.31
N PRO A 641 24.02 -0.33 -10.66
CA PRO A 641 24.15 0.25 -9.33
C PRO A 641 24.49 -0.84 -8.29
N GLU A 642 25.44 -0.56 -7.40
CA GLU A 642 25.81 -1.45 -6.29
C GLU A 642 25.89 -0.69 -4.96
N ILE A 643 25.38 -1.29 -3.88
CA ILE A 643 25.48 -0.73 -2.53
C ILE A 643 26.88 -1.01 -1.98
N LEU A 644 27.62 0.04 -1.67
CA LEU A 644 28.98 -0.01 -1.11
C LEU A 644 28.97 -0.05 0.42
N GLY A 645 27.91 0.47 1.03
CA GLY A 645 27.75 0.57 2.47
C GLY A 645 26.43 1.21 2.87
N VAL A 646 26.05 1.03 4.13
CA VAL A 646 24.79 1.50 4.71
C VAL A 646 25.07 2.14 6.06
N GLY A 647 24.64 3.40 6.23
CA GLY A 647 24.46 4.02 7.55
C GLY A 647 23.01 3.90 7.98
N ARG A 648 22.72 3.62 9.25
CA ARG A 648 21.36 3.58 9.81
C ARG A 648 21.28 4.39 11.09
N MET A 649 20.20 5.14 11.24
CA MET A 649 19.75 5.79 12.48
C MET A 649 18.36 5.25 12.83
N SER A 650 18.09 4.91 14.09
CA SER A 650 16.78 4.42 14.57
C SER A 650 16.40 5.11 15.88
N LYS A 651 15.28 5.85 15.89
CA LYS A 651 14.83 6.62 17.07
C LYS A 651 14.40 5.69 18.21
N ILE A 652 14.87 5.98 19.42
CA ILE A 652 14.60 5.20 20.63
C ILE A 652 13.24 5.63 21.20
N HIS A 653 12.25 4.73 21.16
CA HIS A 653 10.88 5.01 21.58
C HIS A 653 10.80 5.49 23.04
N GLY A 654 9.93 6.47 23.31
CA GLY A 654 9.81 7.13 24.61
C GLY A 654 10.90 8.18 24.90
N THR A 655 11.85 8.40 23.99
CA THR A 655 12.92 9.40 24.11
C THR A 655 12.99 10.29 22.87
N ASN A 656 13.83 11.33 22.91
CA ASN A 656 14.19 12.16 21.76
C ASN A 656 15.60 11.82 21.22
N ASP A 657 16.08 10.59 21.47
CA ASP A 657 17.40 10.12 21.06
C ASP A 657 17.29 9.05 19.94
N ALA A 658 18.41 8.72 19.29
CA ALA A 658 18.48 7.61 18.34
C ALA A 658 19.80 6.84 18.39
N GLU A 659 19.73 5.52 18.16
CA GLU A 659 20.91 4.69 17.86
C GLU A 659 21.38 4.99 16.43
N VAL A 660 22.70 5.06 16.21
CA VAL A 660 23.34 5.16 14.89
C VAL A 660 24.37 4.06 14.69
N ALA A 661 24.41 3.47 13.50
CA ALA A 661 25.36 2.42 13.14
C ALA A 661 25.72 2.48 11.65
N VAL A 662 26.85 1.86 11.28
CA VAL A 662 27.32 1.82 9.89
C VAL A 662 27.92 0.46 9.53
N LEU A 663 27.73 0.03 8.30
CA LEU A 663 28.20 -1.24 7.75
C LEU A 663 28.72 -0.98 6.33
N ILE A 664 29.99 -1.28 6.07
CA ILE A 664 30.67 -1.02 4.79
C ILE A 664 31.20 -2.33 4.22
N SER A 665 30.94 -2.60 2.93
CA SER A 665 31.48 -3.75 2.22
C SER A 665 33.01 -3.79 2.34
N ASP A 666 33.58 -4.95 2.68
CA ASP A 666 35.00 -5.09 3.00
C ASP A 666 35.92 -4.57 1.87
N LYS A 667 35.48 -4.69 0.60
CA LYS A 667 36.16 -4.16 -0.60
C LYS A 667 36.29 -2.62 -0.64
N PHE A 668 35.46 -1.91 0.12
CA PHE A 668 35.32 -0.44 0.10
C PHE A 668 35.63 0.23 1.46
N GLN A 669 36.08 -0.54 2.44
CA GLN A 669 36.59 -0.01 3.72
C GLN A 669 37.83 0.88 3.51
N GLY A 670 38.15 1.74 4.48
CA GLY A 670 39.25 2.71 4.41
C GLY A 670 39.01 3.95 3.50
N ARG A 671 38.19 3.83 2.45
CA ARG A 671 37.92 4.88 1.44
C ARG A 671 37.17 6.12 1.97
N GLY A 672 36.68 6.07 3.21
CA GLY A 672 36.03 7.19 3.91
C GLY A 672 34.51 7.08 4.07
N LEU A 673 33.86 6.16 3.34
CA LEU A 673 32.40 5.95 3.32
C LEU A 673 31.77 5.88 4.72
N GLY A 674 32.38 5.14 5.65
CA GLY A 674 31.88 5.02 7.03
C GLY A 674 31.83 6.34 7.81
N LYS A 675 32.77 7.26 7.55
CA LYS A 675 32.72 8.61 8.15
C LYS A 675 31.67 9.47 7.48
N GLU A 676 31.59 9.46 6.14
CA GLU A 676 30.62 10.27 5.39
C GLU A 676 29.17 9.88 5.72
N LEU A 677 28.87 8.59 5.75
CA LEU A 677 27.54 8.08 6.12
C LEU A 677 27.15 8.50 7.54
N LEU A 678 28.04 8.30 8.53
CA LEU A 678 27.75 8.69 9.91
C LEU A 678 27.65 10.22 10.08
N ALA A 679 28.49 11.00 9.37
CA ALA A 679 28.40 12.46 9.35
C ALA A 679 27.06 12.95 8.79
N ARG A 680 26.53 12.31 7.74
CA ARG A 680 25.20 12.63 7.22
C ARG A 680 24.09 12.24 8.20
N LEU A 681 24.23 11.15 8.95
CA LEU A 681 23.28 10.82 10.02
C LEU A 681 23.26 11.86 11.16
N LEU A 682 24.39 12.53 11.47
CA LEU A 682 24.38 13.69 12.38
C LEU A 682 23.49 14.81 11.83
N ILE A 683 23.62 15.13 10.54
CA ILE A 683 22.80 16.15 9.86
C ILE A 683 21.32 15.74 9.91
N VAL A 684 20.99 14.48 9.63
CA VAL A 684 19.61 13.96 9.77
C VAL A 684 19.11 14.11 11.20
N GLY A 685 19.93 13.79 12.21
CA GLY A 685 19.53 13.90 13.62
C GLY A 685 19.19 15.33 14.03
N ALA A 686 19.98 16.32 13.59
CA ALA A 686 19.72 17.74 13.82
C ALA A 686 18.45 18.22 13.07
N ASP A 687 18.27 17.81 11.82
CA ASP A 687 17.06 18.06 11.00
C ASP A 687 15.78 17.49 11.64
N GLU A 688 15.90 16.33 12.30
CA GLU A 688 14.82 15.67 13.06
C GLU A 688 14.65 16.20 14.49
N LYS A 689 15.51 17.13 14.93
CA LYS A 689 15.55 17.75 16.27
C LYS A 689 15.75 16.76 17.43
N LEU A 690 16.53 15.71 17.19
CA LEU A 690 16.94 14.77 18.25
C LEU A 690 17.90 15.45 19.23
N THR A 691 17.95 14.97 20.47
CA THR A 691 18.85 15.50 21.52
C THR A 691 20.22 14.84 21.49
N ARG A 692 20.27 13.51 21.36
CA ARG A 692 21.51 12.74 21.35
C ARG A 692 21.44 11.60 20.35
N LEU A 693 22.61 11.29 19.78
CA LEU A 693 22.85 10.08 18.99
C LEU A 693 23.79 9.16 19.75
N THR A 694 23.46 7.88 19.82
CA THR A 694 24.22 6.84 20.53
C THR A 694 24.68 5.75 19.57
N ALA A 695 25.78 5.07 19.85
CA ALA A 695 26.17 3.86 19.14
C ALA A 695 26.86 2.88 20.09
N ASP A 696 26.36 1.65 20.16
CA ASP A 696 27.04 0.59 20.90
C ASP A 696 27.98 -0.18 19.96
N ILE A 697 29.21 -0.38 20.41
CA ILE A 697 30.34 -0.82 19.58
C ILE A 697 31.12 -1.91 20.33
N LEU A 698 31.34 -3.07 19.70
CA LEU A 698 32.23 -4.09 20.29
C LEU A 698 33.66 -3.53 20.49
N PRO A 699 34.35 -3.79 21.62
CA PRO A 699 35.68 -3.24 21.91
C PRO A 699 36.76 -3.50 20.85
N ASP A 700 36.63 -4.58 20.06
CA ASP A 700 37.55 -4.89 18.95
C ASP A 700 37.29 -4.07 17.68
N ASN A 701 36.15 -3.37 17.56
CA ASN A 701 35.81 -2.54 16.40
C ASN A 701 36.49 -1.15 16.47
N ARG A 702 37.82 -1.17 16.55
CA ARG A 702 38.66 0.03 16.68
C ARG A 702 38.48 1.04 15.55
N ASP A 703 38.06 0.60 14.37
CA ASP A 703 37.88 1.48 13.22
C ASP A 703 36.58 2.27 13.25
N VAL A 704 35.47 1.72 13.80
CA VAL A 704 34.27 2.52 14.08
C VAL A 704 34.52 3.49 15.25
N MET A 705 35.19 3.05 16.32
CA MET A 705 35.56 3.96 17.43
C MET A 705 36.36 5.19 16.93
N ARG A 706 37.38 4.96 16.09
CA ARG A 706 38.16 6.04 15.42
C ARG A 706 37.34 6.95 14.50
N ILE A 707 36.20 6.48 13.97
CA ILE A 707 35.28 7.30 13.16
C ILE A 707 34.42 8.17 14.08
N CYS A 708 33.88 7.59 15.16
CA CYS A 708 33.12 8.30 16.19
C CYS A 708 33.94 9.43 16.83
N GLU A 709 35.17 9.17 17.28
CA GLU A 709 36.09 10.20 17.80
C GLU A 709 36.30 11.35 16.79
N LYS A 710 36.53 11.02 15.51
CA LYS A 710 36.74 12.00 14.42
C LYS A 710 35.46 12.71 13.94
N LEU A 711 34.34 12.43 14.59
CA LEU A 711 33.05 13.10 14.43
C LEU A 711 32.59 13.76 15.74
N GLY A 712 33.39 13.73 16.81
CA GLY A 712 33.09 14.40 18.08
C GLY A 712 32.27 13.58 19.07
N PHE A 713 32.06 12.27 18.85
CA PHE A 713 31.42 11.41 19.85
C PHE A 713 32.36 11.23 21.05
N SER A 714 31.79 11.29 22.24
CA SER A 714 32.43 10.81 23.47
C SER A 714 32.31 9.29 23.56
N LEU A 715 33.39 8.58 23.94
CA LEU A 715 33.38 7.13 24.14
C LEU A 715 33.35 6.79 25.63
N LYS A 716 32.48 5.86 26.02
CA LYS A 716 32.36 5.32 27.39
C LYS A 716 32.40 3.80 27.33
N HIS A 717 33.23 3.17 28.16
CA HIS A 717 33.23 1.73 28.31
C HIS A 717 32.13 1.30 29.29
N SER A 718 31.18 0.47 28.85
CA SER A 718 30.30 -0.26 29.76
C SER A 718 30.96 -1.58 30.14
N LEU A 719 31.15 -1.81 31.44
CA LEU A 719 31.68 -3.07 31.96
C LEU A 719 30.57 -4.11 32.21
N GLU A 720 29.30 -3.69 32.18
CA GLU A 720 28.14 -4.58 32.37
C GLU A 720 27.61 -5.11 31.02
N ASP A 721 27.68 -4.29 29.95
CA ASP A 721 27.16 -4.65 28.62
C ASP A 721 28.22 -5.29 27.68
N GLU A 722 29.49 -5.35 28.09
CA GLU A 722 30.66 -5.69 27.26
C GLU A 722 30.89 -4.80 26.01
N VAL A 723 30.26 -3.61 25.94
CA VAL A 723 30.36 -2.67 24.80
C VAL A 723 31.04 -1.34 25.14
N VAL A 724 31.55 -0.69 24.09
CA VAL A 724 31.89 0.74 24.12
C VAL A 724 30.71 1.53 23.56
N ARG A 725 30.08 2.34 24.41
CA ARG A 725 28.99 3.25 24.01
C ARG A 725 29.58 4.59 23.58
N ALA A 726 29.33 4.96 22.34
CA ALA A 726 29.60 6.30 21.81
C ALA A 726 28.37 7.20 21.99
N GLU A 727 28.56 8.45 22.41
CA GLU A 727 27.49 9.45 22.59
C GLU A 727 27.88 10.79 21.94
N PHE A 728 26.98 11.35 21.14
CA PHE A 728 27.05 12.68 20.54
C PHE A 728 25.82 13.51 20.92
N GLN A 729 26.01 14.77 21.33
CA GLN A 729 24.93 15.73 21.59
C GLN A 729 24.77 16.64 20.37
N LEU A 730 23.53 16.87 19.92
CA LEU A 730 23.21 17.60 18.69
C LEU A 730 23.03 19.12 18.88
#